data_AF-A0A7C1EAZ9-F1
#
_entry.id   AF-A0A7C1EAZ9-F1
#
_cell.length_a   1.000
_cell.length_b   1.000
_cell.length_c   1.000
_cell.angle_alpha   90.00
_cell.angle_beta   90.00
_cell.angle_gamma   90.00
#
_symmetry.space_group_name_H-M   'P 1'
#
loop_
_entity.id
_entity.type
_entity.pdbx_description
1 polymer ?
#
loop_
_entity_poly.entity_id
_entity_poly.type
_entity_poly.pdbx_seq_one_letter_code
_entity_poly.pdbx_strand_id
1 'polypeptide(L)'
;MTRWMSCLPPWPKTGPASPRSSYGYRRLFLLVAVALLMRRPVAFVIVLLLLPTLTAALPPDVSLYSNEAVPDVSENAVNYQSGYRYNVQGLIYVHIRGNDYQRGYQHGYLLYPEIMDMLYRWSNTIHNCPLVMQFVHINQSSPRYDQISSTWWQFCRSRAVNIFWEHYPQEYKNEIRGIAEAVAARGGQMYGEPVTYEDILTLNEMYELMSMLVNPQKSIHPLRTLYHDLLGVAPELENKETQFIFSLVSDPPVHHCDGFIATGDATTHGQIVAAESVWCGGWWYSYYIAQRWNVVLDIVPSQGHRIVMGTSPGLIWSDEDYYQNEQGIILIETTSPQGLWKKDALPLAVRARKALQYGDSIDDVIDALRTDNSGIMNAPWLIGDTKTGEIARFELGLYESAVWRTTNGFYWSANNQMDASVRREQLRLESIKGALFRLAHILLNTSGYEYYTLQYTPSERDIAFEELGNQYYGNLDVGTVKRIMSVPPISDFSTDCKVSDSTLIARNGLWFHWGNLHGQIWNTSAIQPNLRGAVDVPAQGWVLMYGIQPEAPLQFTYEPGIPPGGSRLQWSYDLGDTNEVSASGVVSDNMLYMASVNGTVAAFDRHTGTLQWERRVGLQAVQPTWAGDTLLVGSRDGLTALDGTGAILWKSNREVAARPVVHGDRVIAGSSDGRLSCYALRDGEEIWARSLNGSAYPSWPVDKKIYVGAGTTLYCLRAESGETVWEYTTGGEITAAPVADRDDVYVGSWDHTVHALDARSGTLRWRRSTGWGIDATPALDDRHVYVGSMDNTLYALLRDSGKQVWAFTCASSIQSSPVVYGDYVIFGADDGYLYALNTTSGDPGWSFAPAHTTERTVYNYVTTPVSSPAVSNQTVFVGAGGTIYALDAQTVERPPREESGSGGPSALWLGMGAVVAGVLVAGGYWYYRKRMAPPA
;
A
#
# COMPACT_ATOMS: atom_id res chain seq x y z
N MET A 1 -61.73 29.69 -2.79
CA MET A 1 -62.17 30.49 -3.94
C MET A 1 -61.18 31.62 -4.17
N THR A 2 -60.42 31.52 -5.26
CA THR A 2 -60.05 32.57 -6.23
C THR A 2 -59.70 34.01 -5.80
N ARG A 3 -58.51 34.45 -6.30
CA ARG A 3 -58.18 35.72 -7.02
C ARG A 3 -58.35 37.07 -6.29
N TRP A 4 -57.25 37.82 -6.13
CA TRP A 4 -56.86 39.03 -6.91
C TRP A 4 -57.79 40.24 -6.63
N MET A 5 -57.36 41.46 -6.32
CA MET A 5 -56.42 42.30 -7.08
C MET A 5 -56.13 43.61 -6.31
N SER A 6 -54.85 44.01 -6.29
CA SER A 6 -54.28 45.38 -6.30
C SER A 6 -54.99 46.58 -5.65
N CYS A 7 -54.24 47.26 -4.75
CA CYS A 7 -54.06 48.72 -4.69
C CYS A 7 -52.71 49.04 -4.02
N LEU A 8 -51.90 49.92 -4.62
CA LEU A 8 -50.69 50.53 -4.04
C LEU A 8 -50.96 52.03 -3.81
N PRO A 9 -50.43 52.64 -2.73
CA PRO A 9 -49.68 53.89 -2.90
C PRO A 9 -48.44 54.04 -1.97
N PRO A 10 -47.61 55.10 -2.14
CA PRO A 10 -46.17 55.08 -1.84
C PRO A 10 -45.73 55.89 -0.60
N TRP A 11 -44.61 55.44 0.00
CA TRP A 11 -43.47 56.17 0.64
C TRP A 11 -43.73 57.30 1.67
N PRO A 12 -42.79 57.69 2.56
CA PRO A 12 -41.67 56.97 3.20
C PRO A 12 -41.52 57.30 4.72
N LYS A 13 -40.53 56.65 5.36
CA LYS A 13 -39.81 57.07 6.59
C LYS A 13 -40.55 57.06 7.94
N THR A 14 -39.87 56.37 8.87
CA THR A 14 -40.00 56.37 10.34
C THR A 14 -41.31 55.83 10.89
N GLY A 15 -41.39 54.50 10.95
CA GLY A 15 -42.43 53.76 11.65
C GLY A 15 -41.85 52.62 12.49
N PRO A 16 -42.50 52.27 13.61
CA PRO A 16 -41.93 51.48 14.70
C PRO A 16 -42.55 50.06 14.74
N ALA A 17 -42.09 49.21 15.67
CA ALA A 17 -42.65 47.89 16.03
C ALA A 17 -42.13 46.64 15.29
N SER A 18 -41.68 45.64 16.06
CA SER A 18 -41.57 44.23 15.63
C SER A 18 -42.78 43.42 16.12
N PRO A 19 -43.54 42.81 15.21
CA PRO A 19 -44.09 41.44 15.35
C PRO A 19 -43.97 40.67 14.00
N ARG A 20 -43.91 39.34 13.82
CA ARG A 20 -44.12 38.06 14.54
C ARG A 20 -43.49 36.97 13.64
N SER A 21 -43.03 35.81 14.10
CA SER A 21 -43.10 35.17 15.42
C SER A 21 -41.69 34.97 15.96
N SER A 22 -41.33 35.27 17.20
CA SER A 22 -42.12 35.45 18.42
C SER A 22 -41.26 36.28 19.40
N TYR A 23 -41.86 37.35 19.94
CA TYR A 23 -41.67 37.96 21.27
C TYR A 23 -40.31 37.70 21.97
N GLY A 24 -39.39 38.67 22.09
CA GLY A 24 -39.33 39.68 23.18
C GLY A 24 -38.49 39.14 24.35
N TYR A 25 -37.45 39.76 24.93
CA TYR A 25 -37.05 41.16 25.12
C TYR A 25 -35.53 41.25 25.39
N ARG A 26 -34.86 42.30 24.91
CA ARG A 26 -33.64 42.86 25.54
C ARG A 26 -34.04 44.08 26.37
N ARG A 27 -33.33 44.29 27.48
CA ARG A 27 -33.24 45.46 28.39
C ARG A 27 -34.34 45.65 29.44
N LEU A 28 -33.97 45.54 30.73
CA LEU A 28 -33.69 46.66 31.66
C LEU A 28 -33.29 46.02 33.01
N PHE A 29 -32.11 46.37 33.53
CA PHE A 29 -31.95 47.14 34.77
C PHE A 29 -32.26 46.44 36.10
N LEU A 30 -31.24 46.50 36.96
CA LEU A 30 -31.30 46.74 38.40
C LEU A 30 -31.83 45.62 39.33
N LEU A 31 -30.87 45.07 40.09
CA LEU A 31 -30.84 44.99 41.56
C LEU A 31 -32.13 44.63 42.32
N VAL A 32 -31.99 43.52 43.08
CA VAL A 32 -32.43 43.35 44.48
C VAL A 32 -33.92 43.03 44.72
N ALA A 33 -34.14 41.73 44.93
CA ALA A 33 -34.65 41.11 46.15
C ALA A 33 -36.09 41.34 46.67
N VAL A 34 -36.63 40.19 47.10
CA VAL A 34 -37.54 39.94 48.22
C VAL A 34 -39.05 40.10 47.97
N ALA A 35 -39.71 39.08 48.51
CA ALA A 35 -41.09 38.99 48.97
C ALA A 35 -42.13 38.59 47.92
N LEU A 36 -42.58 37.34 47.93
CA LEU A 36 -43.51 36.74 48.90
C LEU A 36 -44.97 37.05 48.52
N LEU A 37 -45.78 35.97 48.60
CA LEU A 37 -47.23 35.99 48.84
C LEU A 37 -48.07 36.31 47.59
N MET A 38 -49.13 35.60 47.22
CA MET A 38 -49.97 34.62 47.92
C MET A 38 -50.94 33.97 46.89
N ARG A 39 -51.19 32.66 47.06
CA ARG A 39 -52.50 31.95 46.99
C ARG A 39 -53.27 31.94 45.65
N ARG A 40 -53.23 30.86 44.84
CA ARG A 40 -53.94 29.53 44.90
C ARG A 40 -55.45 29.61 44.60
N PRO A 41 -56.12 28.64 43.93
CA PRO A 41 -55.82 27.19 43.93
C PRO A 41 -56.01 26.42 42.58
N VAL A 42 -55.54 25.15 42.55
CA VAL A 42 -56.18 23.92 41.99
C VAL A 42 -55.13 22.94 41.40
N ALA A 43 -55.11 21.75 42.02
CA ALA A 43 -54.60 20.44 41.57
C ALA A 43 -53.07 20.23 41.41
N PHE A 44 -52.41 19.77 42.49
CA PHE A 44 -51.83 18.42 42.69
C PHE A 44 -50.76 18.47 43.81
N VAL A 45 -50.55 17.35 44.52
CA VAL A 45 -49.44 17.07 45.46
C VAL A 45 -49.60 17.52 46.91
N ILE A 46 -50.19 16.66 47.75
CA ILE A 46 -49.77 16.42 49.15
C ILE A 46 -49.88 14.92 49.42
N VAL A 47 -48.72 14.34 49.76
CA VAL A 47 -48.46 13.35 50.82
C VAL A 47 -49.57 12.34 51.11
N LEU A 48 -49.27 11.07 50.81
CA LEU A 48 -49.64 9.83 51.51
C LEU A 48 -49.35 8.70 50.50
N LEU A 49 -48.25 7.96 50.56
CA LEU A 49 -48.01 6.76 51.40
C LEU A 49 -47.10 5.90 50.48
N LEU A 50 -45.94 5.33 50.79
CA LEU A 50 -45.27 4.89 52.01
C LEU A 50 -43.78 4.69 51.61
N LEU A 51 -42.86 4.83 52.58
CA LEU A 51 -41.54 4.21 52.67
C LEU A 51 -40.83 3.77 51.36
N PRO A 52 -39.64 4.29 51.03
CA PRO A 52 -38.65 3.49 50.34
C PRO A 52 -37.80 2.76 51.39
N THR A 53 -38.21 1.55 51.74
CA THR A 53 -37.24 0.49 52.04
C THR A 53 -36.63 0.01 50.72
N LEU A 54 -35.31 -0.22 50.71
CA LEU A 54 -34.53 -0.88 49.68
C LEU A 54 -34.37 -0.15 48.34
N THR A 55 -33.29 0.62 48.22
CA THR A 55 -32.31 0.25 47.20
C THR A 55 -31.06 -0.21 47.91
N ALA A 56 -30.89 -1.53 47.87
CA ALA A 56 -29.67 -2.20 48.25
C ALA A 56 -28.49 -1.68 47.41
N ALA A 57 -27.31 -1.79 48.00
CA ALA A 57 -25.98 -1.71 47.39
C ALA A 57 -25.98 -1.76 45.85
N LEU A 58 -25.66 -0.64 45.22
CA LEU A 58 -24.92 -0.66 43.97
C LEU A 58 -23.55 -0.05 44.27
N PRO A 59 -22.44 -0.74 43.96
CA PRO A 59 -21.12 -0.18 44.16
C PRO A 59 -20.95 1.08 43.30
N PRO A 60 -20.11 2.05 43.73
CA PRO A 60 -19.53 2.98 42.78
C PRO A 60 -18.66 2.16 41.81
N ASP A 61 -18.51 2.63 40.58
CA ASP A 61 -17.66 2.03 39.53
C ASP A 61 -18.37 0.98 38.66
N VAL A 62 -19.29 1.44 37.82
CA VAL A 62 -19.32 0.97 36.44
C VAL A 62 -19.40 2.20 35.56
N SER A 63 -18.23 2.68 35.17
CA SER A 63 -18.11 3.45 33.94
C SER A 63 -18.81 2.65 32.85
N LEU A 64 -19.93 3.16 32.34
CA LEU A 64 -20.56 2.61 31.15
C LEU A 64 -19.51 2.73 30.05
N TYR A 65 -18.87 1.60 29.72
CA TYR A 65 -17.87 1.45 28.68
C TYR A 65 -18.49 1.84 27.33
N SER A 66 -18.51 3.13 27.04
CA SER A 66 -18.77 3.64 25.71
C SER A 66 -17.66 4.63 25.39
N ASN A 67 -16.79 4.24 24.47
CA ASN A 67 -16.57 4.93 23.19
C ASN A 67 -15.12 4.70 22.71
N GLU A 68 -15.01 3.89 21.66
CA GLU A 68 -13.87 3.79 20.73
C GLU A 68 -12.51 3.44 21.35
N ALA A 69 -12.31 2.14 21.64
CA ALA A 69 -10.99 1.55 21.90
C ALA A 69 -10.03 1.65 20.69
N VAL A 70 -10.59 1.89 19.50
CA VAL A 70 -9.84 2.13 18.27
C VAL A 70 -9.73 3.65 18.06
N PRO A 71 -8.53 4.20 17.86
CA PRO A 71 -8.37 5.62 17.55
C PRO A 71 -9.14 6.03 16.29
N ASP A 72 -9.86 7.16 16.34
CA ASP A 72 -10.63 7.68 15.20
C ASP A 72 -9.73 8.17 14.05
N VAL A 73 -8.55 8.70 14.40
CA VAL A 73 -7.58 9.27 13.46
C VAL A 73 -6.28 8.51 13.53
N SER A 74 -5.71 8.28 12.35
CA SER A 74 -4.38 7.75 12.12
C SER A 74 -3.31 8.82 12.50
N GLU A 75 -3.20 9.19 13.79
CA GLU A 75 -2.13 10.07 14.31
C GLU A 75 -0.78 9.32 14.40
N ASN A 76 -0.38 8.73 13.28
CA ASN A 76 0.74 7.81 13.26
C ASN A 76 2.07 8.53 13.34
N ALA A 77 2.96 7.96 14.15
CA ALA A 77 4.32 8.41 14.19
C ALA A 77 5.02 7.86 12.95
N VAL A 78 5.64 8.73 12.16
CA VAL A 78 6.48 8.31 11.02
C VAL A 78 7.85 7.80 11.43
N ASN A 79 8.28 8.10 12.66
CA ASN A 79 9.48 7.54 13.24
C ASN A 79 9.38 7.36 14.76
N TYR A 80 10.16 6.42 15.27
CA TYR A 80 10.45 6.29 16.69
C TYR A 80 11.85 5.71 16.86
N GLN A 81 12.75 6.47 17.47
CA GLN A 81 14.17 6.13 17.53
C GLN A 81 14.72 5.84 16.13
N SER A 82 15.10 4.60 15.85
CA SER A 82 15.61 4.14 14.57
C SER A 82 14.58 3.37 13.72
N GLY A 83 13.34 3.27 14.18
CA GLY A 83 12.24 2.67 13.43
C GLY A 83 11.50 3.71 12.60
N TYR A 84 10.99 3.30 11.44
CA TYR A 84 10.33 4.17 10.46
C TYR A 84 9.06 3.54 9.89
N ARG A 85 8.15 4.40 9.45
CA ARG A 85 6.91 4.00 8.81
C ARG A 85 6.65 4.83 7.55
N TYR A 86 6.15 4.17 6.50
CA TYR A 86 5.66 4.80 5.29
C TYR A 86 4.34 4.18 4.84
N ASN A 87 3.50 4.96 4.16
CA ASN A 87 2.26 4.48 3.57
C ASN A 87 2.40 4.51 2.05
N VAL A 88 2.00 3.44 1.38
CA VAL A 88 2.12 3.27 -0.08
C VAL A 88 0.90 2.54 -0.63
N GLN A 89 0.03 3.21 -1.37
CA GLN A 89 -1.19 2.62 -1.98
C GLN A 89 -1.98 1.69 -1.04
N GLY A 90 -2.12 2.09 0.23
CA GLY A 90 -2.82 1.30 1.23
C GLY A 90 -1.96 0.33 2.06
N LEU A 91 -0.74 0.08 1.63
CA LEU A 91 0.27 -0.66 2.37
C LEU A 91 0.95 0.23 3.41
N ILE A 92 1.40 -0.39 4.49
CA ILE A 92 2.18 0.25 5.54
C ILE A 92 3.53 -0.45 5.61
N TYR A 93 4.56 0.19 5.07
CA TYR A 93 5.92 -0.29 5.22
C TYR A 93 6.44 0.13 6.60
N VAL A 94 6.96 -0.82 7.38
CA VAL A 94 7.52 -0.56 8.71
C VAL A 94 8.92 -1.13 8.81
N HIS A 95 9.88 -0.25 9.11
CA HIS A 95 11.25 -0.64 9.45
C HIS A 95 11.43 -0.64 10.96
N ILE A 96 11.93 -1.75 11.50
CA ILE A 96 12.31 -1.86 12.92
C ILE A 96 13.69 -2.48 13.06
N ARG A 97 14.45 -2.03 14.07
CA ARG A 97 15.79 -2.54 14.31
C ARG A 97 16.23 -2.50 15.76
N GLY A 98 17.22 -3.32 16.07
CA GLY A 98 17.85 -3.39 17.40
C GLY A 98 17.61 -4.73 18.09
N ASN A 99 17.71 -4.75 19.41
CA ASN A 99 17.42 -5.95 20.20
C ASN A 99 15.91 -6.28 20.18
N ASP A 100 15.59 -7.48 20.64
CA ASP A 100 14.23 -8.04 20.70
C ASP A 100 13.19 -7.07 21.28
N TYR A 101 13.44 -6.50 22.47
CA TYR A 101 12.52 -5.55 23.08
C TYR A 101 12.41 -4.23 22.30
N GLN A 102 13.54 -3.66 21.85
CA GLN A 102 13.57 -2.39 21.11
C GLN A 102 12.79 -2.47 19.81
N ARG A 103 12.94 -3.56 19.06
CA ARG A 103 12.18 -3.82 17.83
C ARG A 103 10.70 -3.93 18.12
N GLY A 104 10.33 -4.70 19.15
CA GLY A 104 8.95 -4.80 19.61
C GLY A 104 8.36 -3.43 19.95
N TYR A 105 9.09 -2.60 20.70
CA TYR A 105 8.62 -1.26 21.07
C TYR A 105 8.45 -0.35 19.84
N GLN A 106 9.41 -0.37 18.90
CA GLN A 106 9.29 0.38 17.64
C GLN A 106 8.05 -0.06 16.85
N HIS A 107 7.82 -1.37 16.72
CA HIS A 107 6.66 -1.93 16.03
C HIS A 107 5.36 -1.43 16.68
N GLY A 108 5.19 -1.64 17.99
CA GLY A 108 3.99 -1.21 18.72
C GLY A 108 3.76 0.30 18.67
N TYR A 109 4.84 1.10 18.70
CA TYR A 109 4.73 2.55 18.66
C TYR A 109 4.32 3.07 17.28
N LEU A 110 4.89 2.52 16.20
CA LEU A 110 4.66 2.97 14.82
C LEU A 110 3.30 2.54 14.26
N LEU A 111 2.77 1.40 14.73
CA LEU A 111 1.50 0.82 14.28
C LEU A 111 0.38 0.89 15.34
N TYR A 112 0.52 1.75 16.36
CA TYR A 112 -0.41 1.79 17.49
C TYR A 112 -1.91 1.78 17.08
N PRO A 113 -2.41 2.68 16.21
CA PRO A 113 -3.82 2.67 15.81
C PRO A 113 -4.22 1.43 15.05
N GLU A 114 -3.35 0.90 14.18
CA GLU A 114 -3.63 -0.30 13.41
C GLU A 114 -3.63 -1.56 14.27
N ILE A 115 -2.76 -1.64 15.29
CA ILE A 115 -2.77 -2.71 16.28
C ILE A 115 -4.05 -2.65 17.10
N MET A 116 -4.48 -1.46 17.53
CA MET A 116 -5.75 -1.30 18.24
C MET A 116 -6.95 -1.73 17.38
N ASP A 117 -6.97 -1.38 16.09
CA ASP A 117 -8.01 -1.84 15.19
C ASP A 117 -7.96 -3.35 14.99
N MET A 118 -6.77 -3.94 14.82
CA MET A 118 -6.64 -5.39 14.64
C MET A 118 -7.09 -6.18 15.89
N LEU A 119 -6.69 -5.72 17.09
CA LEU A 119 -7.19 -6.27 18.36
C LEU A 119 -8.71 -6.15 18.47
N TYR A 120 -9.25 -4.98 18.12
CA TYR A 120 -10.69 -4.75 18.10
C TYR A 120 -11.39 -5.70 17.13
N ARG A 121 -10.88 -5.88 15.92
CA ARG A 121 -11.46 -6.79 14.92
C ARG A 121 -11.53 -8.22 15.44
N TRP A 122 -10.42 -8.76 15.94
CA TRP A 122 -10.38 -10.10 16.51
C TRP A 122 -11.30 -10.31 17.71
N SER A 123 -11.42 -9.28 18.55
CA SER A 123 -12.35 -9.31 19.69
C SER A 123 -13.82 -9.32 19.27
N ASN A 124 -14.13 -8.82 18.07
CA ASN A 124 -15.50 -8.72 17.54
C ASN A 124 -15.90 -9.87 16.61
N THR A 125 -14.95 -10.70 16.15
CA THR A 125 -15.20 -11.84 15.26
C THR A 125 -16.32 -12.76 15.75
N ILE A 126 -16.55 -12.86 17.06
CA ILE A 126 -17.65 -13.64 17.66
C ILE A 126 -19.05 -13.23 17.17
N HIS A 127 -19.25 -11.96 16.81
CA HIS A 127 -20.54 -11.48 16.28
C HIS A 127 -20.85 -12.02 14.89
N ASN A 128 -19.84 -12.54 14.19
CA ASN A 128 -20.00 -13.21 12.91
C ASN A 128 -20.15 -14.73 13.04
N CYS A 129 -20.08 -15.29 14.25
CA CYS A 129 -20.31 -16.72 14.48
C CYS A 129 -21.74 -17.09 14.02
N PRO A 130 -21.92 -18.14 13.18
CA PRO A 130 -23.22 -18.46 12.60
C PRO A 130 -24.37 -18.59 13.61
N LEU A 131 -24.11 -19.22 14.77
CA LEU A 131 -25.13 -19.37 15.80
C LEU A 131 -25.40 -18.04 16.54
N VAL A 132 -24.36 -17.22 16.76
CA VAL A 132 -24.52 -15.90 17.37
C VAL A 132 -25.37 -15.01 16.46
N MET A 133 -25.06 -14.96 15.16
CA MET A 133 -25.86 -14.25 14.16
C MET A 133 -27.32 -14.71 14.12
N GLN A 134 -27.56 -16.01 14.31
CA GLN A 134 -28.90 -16.57 14.24
C GLN A 134 -29.78 -16.23 15.45
N PHE A 135 -29.21 -16.15 16.66
CA PHE A 135 -30.01 -16.09 17.89
C PHE A 135 -29.77 -14.84 18.75
N VAL A 136 -28.66 -14.13 18.56
CA VAL A 136 -28.32 -12.94 19.33
C VAL A 136 -28.66 -11.71 18.50
N HIS A 137 -29.41 -10.76 19.09
CA HIS A 137 -29.67 -9.49 18.44
C HIS A 137 -28.41 -8.61 18.46
N ILE A 138 -27.83 -8.38 17.29
CA ILE A 138 -26.61 -7.58 17.13
C ILE A 138 -26.99 -6.10 16.97
N ASN A 139 -26.45 -5.29 17.88
CA ASN A 139 -26.51 -3.83 17.79
C ASN A 139 -25.12 -3.29 18.16
N GLN A 140 -24.36 -2.88 17.14
CA GLN A 140 -22.97 -2.43 17.24
C GLN A 140 -22.79 -1.20 18.16
N SER A 141 -23.86 -0.45 18.45
CA SER A 141 -23.82 0.71 19.35
C SER A 141 -24.24 0.37 20.79
N SER A 142 -24.54 -0.89 21.10
CA SER A 142 -25.01 -1.29 22.42
C SER A 142 -23.85 -1.71 23.34
N PRO A 143 -23.86 -1.37 24.64
CA PRO A 143 -22.87 -1.87 25.59
C PRO A 143 -22.81 -3.41 25.67
N ARG A 144 -23.94 -4.06 25.33
CA ARG A 144 -24.05 -5.51 25.27
C ARG A 144 -23.15 -6.11 24.17
N TYR A 145 -23.00 -5.42 23.05
CA TYR A 145 -22.11 -5.84 21.96
C TYR A 145 -20.66 -5.96 22.46
N ASP A 146 -20.18 -4.92 23.16
CA ASP A 146 -18.83 -4.91 23.73
C ASP A 146 -18.66 -5.95 24.85
N GLN A 147 -19.70 -6.22 25.64
CA GLN A 147 -19.66 -7.28 26.67
C GLN A 147 -19.50 -8.68 26.07
N ILE A 148 -20.18 -8.97 24.96
CA ILE A 148 -20.02 -10.24 24.22
C ILE A 148 -18.60 -10.34 23.66
N SER A 149 -18.11 -9.29 23.02
CA SER A 149 -16.74 -9.24 22.48
C SER A 149 -15.68 -9.40 23.58
N SER A 150 -15.86 -8.74 24.72
CA SER A 150 -14.95 -8.86 25.87
C SER A 150 -14.93 -10.27 26.45
N THR A 151 -16.10 -10.92 26.57
CA THR A 151 -16.21 -12.31 27.04
C THR A 151 -15.44 -13.27 26.11
N TRP A 152 -15.63 -13.10 24.80
CA TRP A 152 -14.89 -13.86 23.78
C TRP A 152 -13.37 -13.61 23.84
N TRP A 153 -12.96 -12.35 23.91
CA TRP A 153 -11.54 -11.98 23.93
C TRP A 153 -10.85 -12.51 25.18
N GLN A 154 -11.48 -12.38 26.36
CA GLN A 154 -10.93 -12.94 27.61
C GLN A 154 -10.78 -14.46 27.55
N PHE A 155 -11.76 -15.16 26.95
CA PHE A 155 -11.66 -16.59 26.71
C PHE A 155 -10.43 -16.91 25.84
N CYS A 156 -10.30 -16.27 24.68
CA CYS A 156 -9.17 -16.50 23.77
C CYS A 156 -7.83 -16.20 24.44
N ARG A 157 -7.76 -15.05 25.14
CA ARG A 157 -6.56 -14.60 25.83
C ARG A 157 -6.08 -15.56 26.89
N SER A 158 -7.00 -16.02 27.74
CA SER A 158 -6.67 -17.00 28.77
C SER A 158 -6.14 -18.30 28.17
N ARG A 159 -6.65 -18.74 27.02
CA ARG A 159 -6.22 -19.98 26.36
C ARG A 159 -4.88 -19.82 25.67
N ALA A 160 -4.67 -18.71 24.95
CA ALA A 160 -3.40 -18.44 24.30
C ALA A 160 -2.25 -18.44 25.31
N VAL A 161 -2.40 -17.74 26.44
CA VAL A 161 -1.38 -17.71 27.50
C VAL A 161 -1.11 -19.11 28.06
N ASN A 162 -2.16 -19.89 28.34
CA ASN A 162 -2.05 -21.22 28.93
C ASN A 162 -1.52 -22.31 27.97
N ILE A 163 -1.52 -22.05 26.67
CA ILE A 163 -1.06 -22.99 25.65
C ILE A 163 0.35 -22.62 25.21
N PHE A 164 0.58 -21.36 24.85
CA PHE A 164 1.77 -20.97 24.10
C PHE A 164 2.85 -20.31 24.96
N TRP A 165 2.48 -19.47 25.94
CA TRP A 165 3.42 -18.55 26.57
C TRP A 165 4.59 -19.24 27.29
N GLU A 166 4.37 -20.39 27.92
CA GLU A 166 5.43 -21.10 28.64
C GLU A 166 6.59 -21.48 27.69
N HIS A 167 6.26 -22.04 26.52
CA HIS A 167 7.20 -22.59 25.53
C HIS A 167 7.81 -21.56 24.59
N TYR A 168 7.22 -20.36 24.52
CA TYR A 168 7.74 -19.26 23.71
C TYR A 168 9.21 -18.92 24.07
N PRO A 169 10.13 -18.87 23.08
CA PRO A 169 11.50 -18.43 23.28
C PRO A 169 11.60 -17.01 23.86
N GLN A 170 12.61 -16.76 24.70
CA GLN A 170 12.75 -15.49 25.42
C GLN A 170 12.84 -14.27 24.49
N GLU A 171 13.47 -14.43 23.32
CA GLU A 171 13.55 -13.39 22.30
C GLU A 171 12.17 -12.89 21.91
N TYR A 172 11.28 -13.79 21.47
CA TYR A 172 9.94 -13.44 21.03
C TYR A 172 9.03 -12.98 22.18
N LYS A 173 9.26 -13.46 23.41
CA LYS A 173 8.61 -12.91 24.61
C LYS A 173 8.94 -11.44 24.82
N ASN A 174 10.20 -11.04 24.61
CA ASN A 174 10.63 -9.67 24.76
C ASN A 174 10.08 -8.78 23.64
N GLU A 175 10.04 -9.28 22.41
CA GLU A 175 9.44 -8.56 21.27
C GLU A 175 7.95 -8.31 21.48
N ILE A 176 7.17 -9.32 21.87
CA ILE A 176 5.73 -9.20 22.21
C ILE A 176 5.51 -8.18 23.36
N ARG A 177 6.34 -8.22 24.41
CA ARG A 177 6.26 -7.25 25.51
C ARG A 177 6.55 -5.83 25.05
N GLY A 178 7.56 -5.64 24.20
CA GLY A 178 7.89 -4.35 23.60
C GLY A 178 6.69 -3.77 22.85
N ILE A 179 6.02 -4.59 22.01
CA ILE A 179 4.83 -4.17 21.27
C ILE A 179 3.73 -3.71 22.22
N ALA A 180 3.39 -4.53 23.21
CA ALA A 180 2.33 -4.23 24.16
C ALA A 180 2.60 -2.95 24.97
N GLU A 181 3.82 -2.80 25.49
CA GLU A 181 4.20 -1.64 26.29
C GLU A 181 4.21 -0.35 25.45
N ALA A 182 4.60 -0.41 24.19
CA ALA A 182 4.55 0.74 23.28
C ALA A 182 3.12 1.16 22.95
N VAL A 183 2.23 0.19 22.68
CA VAL A 183 0.79 0.43 22.45
C VAL A 183 0.16 1.05 23.70
N ALA A 184 0.43 0.50 24.88
CA ALA A 184 -0.05 1.04 26.16
C ALA A 184 0.50 2.45 26.43
N ALA A 185 1.78 2.71 26.16
CA ALA A 185 2.40 4.03 26.31
C ALA A 185 1.79 5.09 25.39
N ARG A 186 1.20 4.68 24.26
CA ARG A 186 0.43 5.52 23.34
C ARG A 186 -1.06 5.64 23.71
N GLY A 187 -1.47 5.07 24.83
CA GLY A 187 -2.84 5.14 25.34
C GLY A 187 -3.76 4.00 24.90
N GLY A 188 -3.21 2.94 24.29
CA GLY A 188 -4.00 1.78 23.85
C GLY A 188 -4.63 1.03 25.00
N GLN A 189 -5.95 0.84 24.91
CA GLN A 189 -6.74 0.15 25.92
C GLN A 189 -7.71 -0.84 25.29
N MET A 190 -7.76 -2.05 25.85
CA MET A 190 -8.79 -3.04 25.54
C MET A 190 -9.78 -3.10 26.70
N TYR A 191 -11.04 -2.75 26.41
CA TYR A 191 -12.13 -2.77 27.41
C TYR A 191 -11.82 -1.99 28.71
N GLY A 192 -11.16 -0.84 28.57
CA GLY A 192 -10.81 0.06 29.67
C GLY A 192 -9.51 -0.27 30.42
N GLU A 193 -8.83 -1.35 30.05
CA GLU A 193 -7.53 -1.72 30.61
C GLU A 193 -6.42 -1.48 29.58
N PRO A 194 -5.22 -1.03 29.99
CA PRO A 194 -4.08 -0.92 29.09
C PRO A 194 -3.78 -2.24 28.37
N VAL A 195 -3.41 -2.17 27.10
CA VAL A 195 -2.99 -3.36 26.33
C VAL A 195 -1.81 -4.05 27.02
N THR A 196 -1.89 -5.38 27.08
CA THR A 196 -0.90 -6.24 27.75
C THR A 196 -0.20 -7.19 26.78
N TYR A 197 0.90 -7.81 27.22
CA TYR A 197 1.59 -8.82 26.39
C TYR A 197 0.68 -10.03 26.12
N GLU A 198 -0.28 -10.32 27.01
CA GLU A 198 -1.27 -11.36 26.81
C GLU A 198 -2.17 -11.03 25.61
N ASP A 199 -2.56 -9.78 25.42
CA ASP A 199 -3.37 -9.37 24.26
C ASP A 199 -2.57 -9.52 22.95
N ILE A 200 -1.30 -9.09 22.92
CA ILE A 200 -0.43 -9.22 21.74
C ILE A 200 -0.05 -10.68 21.45
N LEU A 201 0.19 -11.50 22.47
CA LEU A 201 0.38 -12.94 22.30
C LEU A 201 -0.85 -13.58 21.68
N THR A 202 -2.04 -13.24 22.20
CA THR A 202 -3.31 -13.78 21.71
C THR A 202 -3.55 -13.39 20.26
N LEU A 203 -3.23 -12.15 19.91
CA LEU A 203 -3.27 -11.67 18.53
C LEU A 203 -2.34 -12.49 17.61
N ASN A 204 -1.10 -12.75 18.02
CA ASN A 204 -0.13 -13.53 17.24
C ASN A 204 -0.53 -15.00 17.06
N GLU A 205 -1.19 -15.57 18.06
CA GLU A 205 -1.56 -16.99 18.11
C GLU A 205 -3.02 -17.26 17.74
N MET A 206 -3.75 -16.24 17.28
CA MET A 206 -5.20 -16.36 17.11
C MET A 206 -5.57 -17.42 16.07
N TYR A 207 -4.83 -17.51 14.97
CA TYR A 207 -5.03 -18.52 13.94
C TYR A 207 -4.78 -19.95 14.42
N GLU A 208 -3.66 -20.15 15.11
CA GLU A 208 -3.31 -21.45 15.65
C GLU A 208 -4.28 -21.87 16.76
N LEU A 209 -4.69 -20.93 17.62
CA LEU A 209 -5.72 -21.13 18.63
C LEU A 209 -7.06 -21.52 17.99
N MET A 210 -7.53 -20.78 16.98
CA MET A 210 -8.78 -21.08 16.29
C MET A 210 -8.74 -22.47 15.64
N SER A 211 -7.63 -22.83 14.99
CA SER A 211 -7.42 -24.17 14.43
C SER A 211 -7.47 -25.27 15.50
N MET A 212 -6.90 -25.04 16.68
CA MET A 212 -7.03 -25.97 17.82
C MET A 212 -8.48 -26.06 18.34
N LEU A 213 -9.21 -24.95 18.38
CA LEU A 213 -10.60 -24.90 18.85
C LEU A 213 -11.57 -25.62 17.92
N VAL A 214 -11.37 -25.53 16.60
CA VAL A 214 -12.21 -26.22 15.59
C VAL A 214 -11.78 -27.66 15.33
N ASN A 215 -10.59 -28.07 15.80
CA ASN A 215 -10.12 -29.46 15.74
C ASN A 215 -9.77 -30.04 17.13
N PRO A 216 -10.77 -30.20 18.02
CA PRO A 216 -10.55 -30.66 19.37
C PRO A 216 -10.09 -32.11 19.41
N GLN A 217 -9.13 -32.42 20.29
CA GLN A 217 -8.82 -33.81 20.63
C GLN A 217 -9.97 -34.43 21.46
N LYS A 218 -10.20 -35.74 21.32
CA LYS A 218 -11.36 -36.48 21.87
C LYS A 218 -11.65 -36.29 23.37
N SER A 219 -10.73 -35.72 24.14
CA SER A 219 -10.76 -35.60 25.60
C SER A 219 -10.89 -34.17 26.15
N ILE A 220 -10.92 -33.12 25.32
CA ILE A 220 -10.99 -31.72 25.79
C ILE A 220 -11.90 -30.90 24.85
N HIS A 221 -13.01 -30.36 25.36
CA HIS A 221 -13.90 -29.47 24.60
C HIS A 221 -13.88 -28.04 25.17
N PRO A 222 -12.89 -27.21 24.80
CA PRO A 222 -12.71 -25.87 25.37
C PRO A 222 -13.91 -24.94 25.14
N LEU A 223 -14.73 -25.20 24.11
CA LEU A 223 -15.89 -24.37 23.74
C LEU A 223 -17.08 -24.47 24.71
N ARG A 224 -17.12 -25.48 25.61
CA ARG A 224 -18.17 -25.56 26.63
C ARG A 224 -18.05 -24.44 27.66
N THR A 225 -16.82 -24.12 28.06
CA THR A 225 -16.56 -23.00 28.97
C THR A 225 -17.02 -21.70 28.33
N LEU A 226 -16.62 -21.44 27.07
CA LEU A 226 -17.05 -20.27 26.33
C LEU A 226 -18.58 -20.17 26.22
N TYR A 227 -19.26 -21.27 25.90
CA TYR A 227 -20.73 -21.30 25.84
C TYR A 227 -21.36 -20.83 27.15
N HIS A 228 -20.88 -21.36 28.30
CA HIS A 228 -21.40 -20.98 29.60
C HIS A 228 -21.06 -19.55 30.00
N ASP A 229 -19.87 -19.06 29.66
CA ASP A 229 -19.49 -17.67 29.89
C ASP A 229 -20.40 -16.71 29.09
N LEU A 230 -20.70 -17.07 27.82
CA LEU A 230 -21.61 -16.30 26.96
C LEU A 230 -23.05 -16.26 27.47
N LEU A 231 -23.55 -17.26 28.20
CA LEU A 231 -24.92 -17.24 28.75
C LEU A 231 -25.17 -16.06 29.69
N GLY A 232 -24.13 -15.53 30.34
CA GLY A 232 -24.24 -14.35 31.20
C GLY A 232 -24.60 -13.06 30.45
N VAL A 233 -24.30 -13.00 29.15
CA VAL A 233 -24.48 -11.81 28.29
C VAL A 233 -25.37 -12.08 27.07
N ALA A 234 -25.61 -13.35 26.73
CA ALA A 234 -26.41 -13.88 25.63
C ALA A 234 -27.32 -15.03 26.08
N PRO A 235 -28.32 -14.77 26.96
CA PRO A 235 -29.24 -15.79 27.45
C PRO A 235 -30.08 -16.47 26.35
N GLU A 236 -30.20 -15.87 25.16
CA GLU A 236 -30.85 -16.44 23.98
C GLU A 236 -30.18 -17.74 23.51
N LEU A 237 -28.94 -17.98 23.93
CA LEU A 237 -28.21 -19.22 23.67
C LEU A 237 -28.58 -20.37 24.61
N GLU A 238 -29.47 -20.17 25.59
CA GLU A 238 -29.89 -21.21 26.54
C GLU A 238 -30.43 -22.45 25.80
N ASN A 239 -30.01 -23.64 26.27
CA ASN A 239 -30.35 -24.93 25.66
C ASN A 239 -29.81 -25.15 24.22
N LYS A 240 -28.80 -24.38 23.80
CA LYS A 240 -28.17 -24.48 22.47
C LYS A 240 -26.71 -24.94 22.48
N GLU A 241 -26.20 -25.47 23.60
CA GLU A 241 -24.78 -25.89 23.73
C GLU A 241 -24.30 -26.74 22.54
N THR A 242 -25.03 -27.81 22.20
CA THR A 242 -24.65 -28.70 21.09
C THR A 242 -24.68 -27.97 19.74
N GLN A 243 -25.65 -27.08 19.51
CA GLN A 243 -25.72 -26.29 18.28
C GLN A 243 -24.58 -25.29 18.20
N PHE A 244 -24.18 -24.70 19.34
CA PHE A 244 -23.09 -23.73 19.43
C PHE A 244 -21.78 -24.42 19.08
N ILE A 245 -21.48 -25.50 19.79
CA ILE A 245 -20.32 -26.34 19.54
C ILE A 245 -20.26 -26.80 18.09
N PHE A 246 -21.39 -27.30 17.56
CA PHE A 246 -21.44 -27.77 16.18
C PHE A 246 -21.16 -26.62 15.20
N SER A 247 -21.82 -25.46 15.36
CA SER A 247 -21.64 -24.32 14.47
C SER A 247 -20.20 -23.78 14.40
N LEU A 248 -19.44 -23.87 15.51
CA LEU A 248 -18.04 -23.47 15.52
C LEU A 248 -17.13 -24.47 14.79
N VAL A 249 -17.51 -25.76 14.75
CA VAL A 249 -16.69 -26.87 14.24
C VAL A 249 -17.11 -27.32 12.83
N SER A 250 -18.37 -27.12 12.44
CA SER A 250 -18.96 -27.63 11.21
C SER A 250 -18.86 -26.67 10.02
N ASP A 251 -18.43 -25.43 10.26
CA ASP A 251 -18.19 -24.42 9.23
C ASP A 251 -16.70 -24.04 9.20
N PRO A 252 -15.79 -25.03 9.00
CA PRO A 252 -14.37 -24.72 8.89
C PRO A 252 -14.13 -23.88 7.64
N PRO A 253 -13.15 -22.96 7.67
CA PRO A 253 -12.91 -22.07 6.56
C PRO A 253 -12.54 -22.86 5.30
N VAL A 254 -12.93 -22.32 4.16
CA VAL A 254 -12.46 -22.77 2.86
C VAL A 254 -11.08 -22.14 2.67
N HIS A 255 -10.04 -22.72 3.28
CA HIS A 255 -8.66 -22.20 3.22
C HIS A 255 -8.00 -22.59 1.90
N HIS A 256 -7.67 -21.61 1.07
CA HIS A 256 -7.00 -21.86 -0.20
C HIS A 256 -5.94 -20.79 -0.55
N CYS A 257 -4.92 -20.57 0.28
CA CYS A 257 -3.75 -19.77 -0.14
C CYS A 257 -2.96 -20.47 -1.25
N ASP A 258 -2.19 -19.74 -2.03
CA ASP A 258 -1.35 -20.36 -3.05
C ASP A 258 0.01 -19.71 -3.23
N GLY A 259 0.92 -20.51 -3.80
CA GLY A 259 2.30 -20.12 -4.04
C GLY A 259 2.83 -20.71 -5.33
N PHE A 260 3.81 -20.02 -5.91
CA PHE A 260 4.54 -20.44 -7.11
C PHE A 260 6.02 -20.09 -6.94
N ILE A 261 6.92 -20.96 -7.37
CA ILE A 261 8.36 -20.71 -7.39
C ILE A 261 9.01 -21.39 -8.59
N ALA A 262 9.91 -20.73 -9.29
CA ALA A 262 10.60 -21.25 -10.46
C ALA A 262 12.09 -20.88 -10.47
N THR A 263 12.91 -21.68 -11.15
CA THR A 263 14.37 -21.48 -11.28
C THR A 263 14.95 -22.15 -12.53
N GLY A 264 16.19 -21.83 -12.89
CA GLY A 264 16.95 -22.50 -13.96
C GLY A 264 16.34 -22.27 -15.34
N ASP A 265 16.30 -23.30 -16.19
CA ASP A 265 15.80 -23.19 -17.57
C ASP A 265 14.31 -22.85 -17.64
N ALA A 266 13.57 -22.91 -16.52
CA ALA A 266 12.19 -22.48 -16.44
C ALA A 266 12.05 -20.95 -16.46
N THR A 267 13.07 -20.20 -16.03
CA THR A 267 13.03 -18.74 -15.88
C THR A 267 13.83 -18.01 -16.95
N THR A 268 13.50 -16.74 -17.18
CA THR A 268 14.04 -15.96 -18.31
C THR A 268 15.57 -15.82 -18.29
N HIS A 269 16.19 -15.76 -17.12
CA HIS A 269 17.65 -15.61 -16.95
C HIS A 269 18.25 -16.62 -15.95
N GLY A 270 17.55 -17.73 -15.66
CA GLY A 270 18.00 -18.73 -14.69
C GLY A 270 17.85 -18.32 -13.22
N GLN A 271 17.32 -17.12 -12.94
CA GLN A 271 17.06 -16.62 -11.59
C GLN A 271 15.91 -17.37 -10.93
N ILE A 272 15.87 -17.37 -9.59
CA ILE A 272 14.66 -17.72 -8.86
C ILE A 272 13.63 -16.59 -9.03
N VAL A 273 12.38 -16.94 -9.29
CA VAL A 273 11.20 -16.06 -9.16
C VAL A 273 10.15 -16.78 -8.33
N ALA A 274 9.55 -16.10 -7.36
CA ALA A 274 8.52 -16.69 -6.51
C ALA A 274 7.39 -15.71 -6.24
N ALA A 275 6.20 -16.25 -5.98
CA ALA A 275 5.00 -15.51 -5.66
C ALA A 275 4.09 -16.25 -4.69
N GLU A 276 3.31 -15.49 -3.94
CA GLU A 276 2.34 -15.98 -2.96
C GLU A 276 1.08 -15.12 -3.02
N SER A 277 -0.08 -15.73 -2.78
CA SER A 277 -1.37 -15.05 -2.63
C SER A 277 -2.22 -15.70 -1.53
N VAL A 278 -2.71 -14.89 -0.60
CA VAL A 278 -3.54 -15.36 0.52
C VAL A 278 -5.01 -15.31 0.11
N TRP A 279 -5.78 -16.28 0.60
CA TRP A 279 -7.23 -16.29 0.49
C TRP A 279 -7.86 -16.23 1.86
N CYS A 280 -9.05 -15.64 1.97
CA CYS A 280 -9.88 -15.73 3.16
C CYS A 280 -11.31 -16.19 2.82
N GLY A 281 -11.97 -16.87 3.76
CA GLY A 281 -13.32 -17.39 3.56
C GLY A 281 -13.80 -18.21 4.76
N GLY A 282 -14.78 -17.68 5.49
CA GLY A 282 -15.36 -18.31 6.69
C GLY A 282 -15.81 -17.27 7.70
N TRP A 283 -16.36 -17.71 8.83
CA TRP A 283 -16.88 -16.77 9.83
C TRP A 283 -15.76 -16.08 10.64
N TRP A 284 -14.68 -16.80 10.96
CA TRP A 284 -13.53 -16.26 11.69
C TRP A 284 -12.34 -15.91 10.81
N TYR A 285 -12.18 -16.62 9.69
CA TYR A 285 -11.20 -16.33 8.65
C TYR A 285 -11.85 -15.51 7.54
N SER A 286 -12.10 -14.23 7.81
CA SER A 286 -12.96 -13.38 6.98
C SER A 286 -12.22 -12.18 6.40
N TYR A 287 -12.80 -11.59 5.34
CA TYR A 287 -12.37 -10.28 4.81
C TYR A 287 -12.33 -9.17 5.86
N TYR A 288 -13.00 -9.36 7.00
CA TYR A 288 -12.91 -8.42 8.12
C TYR A 288 -11.49 -8.35 8.70
N ILE A 289 -10.81 -9.49 8.85
CA ILE A 289 -9.44 -9.53 9.35
C ILE A 289 -8.46 -9.19 8.24
N ALA A 290 -8.67 -9.75 7.04
CA ALA A 290 -7.78 -9.57 5.89
C ALA A 290 -7.64 -8.11 5.42
N GLN A 291 -8.60 -7.24 5.78
CA GLN A 291 -8.49 -5.79 5.60
C GLN A 291 -7.26 -5.15 6.28
N ARG A 292 -6.57 -5.88 7.17
CA ARG A 292 -5.34 -5.47 7.85
C ARG A 292 -4.10 -6.27 7.45
N TRP A 293 -4.23 -7.11 6.42
CA TRP A 293 -3.09 -7.76 5.76
C TRP A 293 -2.44 -6.79 4.78
N ASN A 294 -1.89 -5.71 5.31
CA ASN A 294 -1.40 -4.58 4.55
C ASN A 294 -0.11 -4.00 5.12
N VAL A 295 0.62 -4.74 5.96
CA VAL A 295 1.91 -4.30 6.52
C VAL A 295 3.05 -5.03 5.81
N VAL A 296 4.06 -4.28 5.37
CA VAL A 296 5.34 -4.87 4.97
C VAL A 296 6.33 -4.59 6.08
N LEU A 297 6.74 -5.64 6.80
CA LEU A 297 7.61 -5.51 7.96
C LEU A 297 9.05 -5.85 7.61
N ASP A 298 9.92 -4.84 7.71
CA ASP A 298 11.36 -4.91 7.49
C ASP A 298 12.10 -4.89 8.83
N ILE A 299 12.66 -6.03 9.20
CA ILE A 299 13.24 -6.28 10.52
C ILE A 299 14.75 -6.40 10.36
N VAL A 300 15.50 -5.53 11.04
CA VAL A 300 16.96 -5.65 11.20
C VAL A 300 17.27 -6.06 12.64
N PRO A 301 17.35 -7.37 12.93
CA PRO A 301 17.59 -7.84 14.28
C PRO A 301 19.06 -7.62 14.69
N SER A 302 19.30 -7.51 15.99
CA SER A 302 20.67 -7.49 16.53
C SER A 302 21.39 -8.84 16.40
N GLN A 303 20.65 -9.93 16.17
CA GLN A 303 21.13 -11.30 16.02
C GLN A 303 20.31 -12.01 14.93
N GLY A 304 20.96 -12.77 14.06
CA GLY A 304 20.33 -13.32 12.86
C GLY A 304 20.31 -12.33 11.70
N HIS A 305 19.48 -12.62 10.71
CA HIS A 305 19.44 -11.96 9.41
C HIS A 305 18.34 -10.91 9.34
N ARG A 306 18.56 -9.87 8.53
CA ARG A 306 17.51 -8.93 8.11
C ARG A 306 16.44 -9.67 7.31
N ILE A 307 15.17 -9.37 7.58
CA ILE A 307 14.00 -10.05 7.00
C ILE A 307 12.99 -9.03 6.50
N VAL A 308 12.32 -9.38 5.40
CA VAL A 308 11.11 -8.70 4.94
C VAL A 308 10.00 -9.71 4.77
N MET A 309 8.80 -9.36 5.23
CA MET A 309 7.60 -10.18 5.11
C MET A 309 6.36 -9.31 4.97
N GLY A 310 5.32 -9.81 4.30
CA GLY A 310 3.96 -9.28 4.43
C GLY A 310 3.41 -9.68 5.80
N THR A 311 2.62 -8.83 6.47
CA THR A 311 2.06 -9.12 7.78
C THR A 311 0.88 -8.24 8.19
N SER A 312 0.31 -8.59 9.34
CA SER A 312 -0.68 -7.82 10.08
C SER A 312 -0.05 -6.91 11.14
N PRO A 313 -0.71 -5.79 11.50
CA PRO A 313 -0.33 -4.96 12.64
C PRO A 313 -0.21 -5.77 13.94
N GLY A 314 0.97 -5.73 14.57
CA GLY A 314 1.23 -6.36 15.87
C GLY A 314 1.69 -7.82 15.79
N LEU A 315 1.77 -8.40 14.59
CA LEU A 315 2.27 -9.75 14.41
C LEU A 315 3.79 -9.78 14.22
N ILE A 316 4.46 -10.71 14.89
CA ILE A 316 5.91 -10.89 14.79
C ILE A 316 6.31 -11.87 13.68
N TRP A 317 5.34 -12.39 12.93
CA TRP A 317 5.47 -13.38 11.84
C TRP A 317 4.58 -12.96 10.67
N SER A 318 4.62 -13.66 9.52
CA SER A 318 3.91 -13.16 8.35
C SER A 318 2.41 -13.22 8.54
N ASP A 319 1.81 -14.38 8.85
CA ASP A 319 0.35 -14.61 8.72
C ASP A 319 -0.22 -14.44 7.30
N GLU A 320 0.61 -13.91 6.41
CA GLU A 320 0.38 -13.58 5.02
C GLU A 320 1.23 -14.50 4.12
N ASP A 321 1.69 -15.63 4.65
CA ASP A 321 2.34 -16.70 3.90
C ASP A 321 3.65 -16.36 3.14
N TYR A 322 4.19 -15.14 3.21
CA TYR A 322 5.36 -14.70 2.43
C TYR A 322 6.50 -14.16 3.29
N TYR A 323 7.72 -14.66 3.04
CA TYR A 323 8.92 -14.17 3.70
C TYR A 323 10.18 -14.19 2.81
N GLN A 324 11.09 -13.24 3.05
CA GLN A 324 12.44 -13.24 2.49
C GLN A 324 13.49 -12.73 3.48
N ASN A 325 14.77 -13.13 3.34
CA ASN A 325 15.87 -12.62 4.16
C ASN A 325 17.08 -12.16 3.33
N GLU A 326 17.99 -11.41 3.97
CA GLU A 326 19.20 -10.85 3.33
C GLU A 326 20.22 -11.91 2.86
N GLN A 327 20.07 -13.17 3.28
CA GLN A 327 20.89 -14.28 2.84
C GLN A 327 20.40 -14.93 1.54
N GLY A 328 19.35 -14.37 0.93
CA GLY A 328 18.79 -14.89 -0.32
C GLY A 328 17.78 -16.01 -0.12
N ILE A 329 17.27 -16.20 1.09
CA ILE A 329 16.21 -17.19 1.35
C ILE A 329 14.85 -16.56 1.10
N ILE A 330 14.01 -17.27 0.35
CA ILE A 330 12.57 -17.01 0.22
C ILE A 330 11.80 -18.20 0.78
N LEU A 331 10.77 -17.93 1.57
CA LEU A 331 9.88 -18.93 2.16
C LEU A 331 8.43 -18.53 1.88
N ILE A 332 7.68 -19.45 1.30
CA ILE A 332 6.25 -19.31 1.05
C ILE A 332 5.52 -20.45 1.77
N GLU A 333 4.45 -20.10 2.46
CA GLU A 333 3.58 -20.99 3.20
C GLU A 333 2.26 -21.17 2.44
N THR A 334 1.61 -22.34 2.52
CA THR A 334 0.20 -22.49 2.12
C THR A 334 -0.54 -23.33 3.15
N THR A 335 -0.94 -22.72 4.26
CA THR A 335 -1.37 -23.48 5.45
C THR A 335 -2.59 -24.38 5.24
N SER A 336 -2.45 -25.66 5.57
CA SER A 336 -3.54 -26.63 5.63
C SER A 336 -3.74 -27.06 7.09
N PRO A 337 -4.78 -26.59 7.79
CA PRO A 337 -5.05 -27.02 9.15
C PRO A 337 -5.13 -28.56 9.25
N GLN A 338 -4.32 -29.16 10.11
CA GLN A 338 -4.18 -30.62 10.17
C GLN A 338 -4.90 -31.25 11.35
N GLY A 339 -5.17 -32.54 11.19
CA GLY A 339 -5.66 -33.44 12.21
C GLY A 339 -4.83 -33.40 13.49
N LEU A 340 -3.66 -34.02 13.50
CA LEU A 340 -2.90 -34.27 14.73
C LEU A 340 -2.11 -33.05 15.21
N TRP A 341 -2.07 -32.84 16.53
CA TRP A 341 -1.31 -31.74 17.12
C TRP A 341 -0.88 -32.06 18.55
N LYS A 342 0.14 -31.36 19.06
CA LYS A 342 0.60 -31.42 20.46
C LYS A 342 0.57 -30.04 21.11
N LYS A 343 0.23 -29.99 22.40
CA LYS A 343 0.10 -28.74 23.16
C LYS A 343 1.45 -28.15 23.55
N ASP A 344 2.43 -29.00 23.88
CA ASP A 344 3.74 -28.59 24.38
C ASP A 344 4.76 -28.56 23.24
N ALA A 345 4.66 -27.52 22.41
CA ALA A 345 5.41 -27.39 21.17
C ALA A 345 5.53 -25.93 20.72
N LEU A 346 6.43 -25.67 19.77
CA LEU A 346 6.55 -24.36 19.15
C LEU A 346 5.43 -24.15 18.12
N PRO A 347 4.65 -23.06 18.27
CA PRO A 347 3.65 -22.69 17.28
C PRO A 347 4.31 -22.28 15.98
N LEU A 348 3.50 -22.26 14.92
CA LEU A 348 3.93 -21.91 13.58
C LEU A 348 4.56 -20.51 13.54
N ALA A 349 3.96 -19.53 14.20
CA ALA A 349 4.46 -18.16 14.28
C ALA A 349 5.93 -18.10 14.69
N VAL A 350 6.32 -18.87 15.72
CA VAL A 350 7.69 -18.94 16.22
C VAL A 350 8.60 -19.69 15.25
N ARG A 351 8.14 -20.82 14.70
CA ARG A 351 8.96 -21.67 13.80
C ARG A 351 9.27 -20.96 12.49
N ALA A 352 8.26 -20.37 11.84
CA ALA A 352 8.44 -19.59 10.62
C ALA A 352 9.37 -18.39 10.87
N ARG A 353 9.13 -17.63 11.95
CA ARG A 353 9.97 -16.49 12.31
C ARG A 353 11.43 -16.88 12.55
N LYS A 354 11.67 -18.01 13.22
CA LYS A 354 13.01 -18.56 13.46
C LYS A 354 13.66 -19.04 12.16
N ALA A 355 12.92 -19.73 11.31
CA ALA A 355 13.40 -20.24 10.03
C ALA A 355 13.96 -19.12 9.15
N LEU A 356 13.27 -17.98 9.08
CA LEU A 356 13.77 -16.84 8.28
C LEU A 356 14.86 -16.05 8.96
N GLN A 357 14.77 -15.84 10.28
CA GLN A 357 15.76 -15.04 10.98
C GLN A 357 17.12 -15.71 11.09
N TYR A 358 17.15 -17.03 11.16
CA TYR A 358 18.39 -17.76 11.39
C TYR A 358 18.73 -18.73 10.26
N GLY A 359 17.88 -18.86 9.23
CA GLY A 359 18.13 -19.74 8.10
C GLY A 359 19.09 -19.13 7.08
N ASP A 360 20.16 -19.85 6.79
CA ASP A 360 21.13 -19.53 5.74
C ASP A 360 20.93 -20.41 4.50
N SER A 361 20.15 -21.48 4.61
CA SER A 361 19.96 -22.49 3.58
C SER A 361 18.57 -23.11 3.65
N ILE A 362 18.17 -23.83 2.60
CA ILE A 362 16.94 -24.63 2.58
C ILE A 362 16.91 -25.63 3.75
N ASP A 363 18.06 -26.22 4.10
CA ASP A 363 18.14 -27.20 5.18
C ASP A 363 17.90 -26.57 6.56
N ASP A 364 18.46 -25.39 6.84
CA ASP A 364 18.22 -24.67 8.09
C ASP A 364 16.74 -24.30 8.25
N VAL A 365 16.09 -23.89 7.15
CA VAL A 365 14.65 -23.58 7.11
C VAL A 365 13.84 -24.83 7.44
N ILE A 366 14.10 -25.95 6.76
CA ILE A 366 13.41 -27.22 6.99
C ILE A 366 13.60 -27.68 8.44
N ASP A 367 14.81 -27.59 8.98
CA ASP A 367 15.12 -27.99 10.34
C ASP A 367 14.40 -27.11 11.37
N ALA A 368 14.36 -25.79 11.16
CA ALA A 368 13.61 -24.86 12.02
C ALA A 368 12.11 -25.13 11.99
N LEU A 369 11.53 -25.43 10.82
CA LEU A 369 10.11 -25.76 10.67
C LEU A 369 9.74 -27.11 11.27
N ARG A 370 10.61 -28.12 11.20
CA ARG A 370 10.38 -29.44 11.80
C ARG A 370 10.57 -29.46 13.31
N THR A 371 11.51 -28.68 13.81
CA THR A 371 11.92 -28.72 15.22
C THR A 371 10.77 -28.27 16.12
N ASP A 372 10.38 -29.16 17.03
CA ASP A 372 9.33 -28.94 18.00
C ASP A 372 7.98 -28.47 17.39
N ASN A 373 7.65 -28.98 16.19
CA ASN A 373 6.41 -28.65 15.48
C ASN A 373 5.12 -28.97 16.27
N SER A 374 4.23 -28.00 16.47
CA SER A 374 2.91 -28.21 17.10
C SER A 374 1.96 -29.07 16.26
N GLY A 375 2.11 -29.07 14.94
CA GLY A 375 1.40 -29.93 13.99
C GLY A 375 0.02 -29.46 13.56
N ILE A 376 -0.60 -28.49 14.25
CA ILE A 376 -1.96 -28.04 13.94
C ILE A 376 -2.01 -27.16 12.69
N MET A 377 -1.01 -26.29 12.52
CA MET A 377 -0.86 -25.34 11.41
C MET A 377 0.37 -25.77 10.60
N ASN A 378 0.14 -26.70 9.69
CA ASN A 378 1.16 -27.27 8.83
C ASN A 378 0.84 -26.90 7.37
N ALA A 379 1.85 -26.88 6.50
CA ALA A 379 1.70 -26.40 5.14
C ALA A 379 2.54 -27.24 4.15
N PRO A 380 2.17 -27.27 2.86
CA PRO A 380 3.15 -27.27 1.78
C PRO A 380 3.89 -25.92 1.78
N TRP A 381 5.20 -26.00 1.86
CA TRP A 381 6.13 -24.87 1.86
C TRP A 381 6.88 -24.83 0.55
N LEU A 382 7.03 -23.65 -0.03
CA LEU A 382 7.97 -23.41 -1.13
C LEU A 382 9.17 -22.64 -0.57
N ILE A 383 10.38 -23.14 -0.84
CA ILE A 383 11.62 -22.58 -0.28
C ILE A 383 12.57 -22.34 -1.45
N GLY A 384 13.22 -21.18 -1.50
CA GLY A 384 14.25 -20.88 -2.49
C GLY A 384 15.51 -20.34 -1.84
N ASP A 385 16.66 -20.70 -2.40
CA ASP A 385 17.97 -20.14 -2.05
C ASP A 385 18.60 -19.50 -3.30
N THR A 386 18.56 -18.18 -3.36
CA THR A 386 19.02 -17.41 -4.53
C THR A 386 20.53 -17.48 -4.74
N LYS A 387 21.31 -17.92 -3.73
CA LYS A 387 22.77 -18.10 -3.86
C LYS A 387 23.10 -19.33 -4.67
N THR A 388 22.28 -20.37 -4.56
CA THR A 388 22.49 -21.67 -5.22
C THR A 388 21.59 -21.87 -6.44
N GLY A 389 20.50 -21.10 -6.53
CA GLY A 389 19.45 -21.32 -7.52
C GLY A 389 18.57 -22.54 -7.21
N GLU A 390 18.73 -23.14 -6.04
CA GLU A 390 17.94 -24.29 -5.60
C GLU A 390 16.56 -23.84 -5.08
N ILE A 391 15.53 -24.58 -5.47
CA ILE A 391 14.17 -24.44 -4.95
C ILE A 391 13.70 -25.79 -4.38
N ALA A 392 12.82 -25.73 -3.39
CA ALA A 392 12.25 -26.91 -2.75
C ALA A 392 10.75 -26.75 -2.51
N ARG A 393 10.03 -27.86 -2.64
CA ARG A 393 8.70 -28.04 -2.08
C ARG A 393 8.83 -28.95 -0.86
N PHE A 394 8.41 -28.45 0.30
CA PHE A 394 8.50 -29.15 1.57
C PHE A 394 7.11 -29.34 2.17
N GLU A 395 6.66 -30.58 2.30
CA GLU A 395 5.40 -30.91 2.94
C GLU A 395 5.62 -31.40 4.36
N LEU A 396 4.98 -30.75 5.32
CA LEU A 396 5.16 -31.02 6.73
C LEU A 396 3.87 -31.57 7.36
N GLY A 397 3.96 -32.73 8.00
CA GLY A 397 3.02 -33.25 9.00
C GLY A 397 3.56 -33.00 10.42
N LEU A 398 2.87 -33.48 11.46
CA LEU A 398 3.42 -33.48 12.82
C LEU A 398 4.58 -34.51 12.93
N TYR A 399 4.45 -35.68 12.29
CA TYR A 399 5.48 -36.73 12.32
C TYR A 399 6.09 -37.03 10.95
N GLU A 400 5.25 -37.05 9.92
CA GLU A 400 5.64 -37.32 8.54
C GLU A 400 6.06 -36.03 7.84
N SER A 401 6.96 -36.13 6.87
CA SER A 401 7.26 -35.01 5.97
C SER A 401 7.92 -35.49 4.69
N ALA A 402 7.78 -34.71 3.63
CA ALA A 402 8.40 -34.97 2.34
C ALA A 402 9.08 -33.71 1.81
N VAL A 403 10.18 -33.87 1.08
CA VAL A 403 10.88 -32.75 0.43
C VAL A 403 11.26 -33.14 -0.99
N TRP A 404 10.96 -32.26 -1.93
CA TRP A 404 11.43 -32.32 -3.31
C TRP A 404 12.27 -31.08 -3.59
N ARG A 405 13.41 -31.26 -4.26
CA ARG A 405 14.38 -30.20 -4.53
C ARG A 405 14.78 -30.23 -5.99
N THR A 406 15.03 -29.07 -6.57
CA THR A 406 15.56 -28.94 -7.93
C THR A 406 16.30 -27.61 -8.10
N THR A 407 17.24 -27.57 -9.04
CA THR A 407 17.86 -26.32 -9.53
C THR A 407 17.35 -25.95 -10.92
N ASN A 408 16.33 -26.65 -11.43
CA ASN A 408 15.74 -26.42 -12.73
C ASN A 408 14.26 -26.86 -12.75
N GLY A 409 13.37 -25.94 -13.10
CA GLY A 409 11.92 -26.19 -13.11
C GLY A 409 11.17 -25.23 -12.20
N PHE A 410 9.93 -25.61 -11.87
CA PHE A 410 9.07 -24.84 -10.99
C PHE A 410 8.29 -25.76 -10.03
N TYR A 411 7.85 -25.19 -8.92
CA TYR A 411 6.89 -25.76 -7.99
C TYR A 411 5.75 -24.77 -7.75
N TRP A 412 4.62 -25.29 -7.34
CA TRP A 412 3.46 -24.53 -6.89
C TRP A 412 2.93 -25.14 -5.60
N SER A 413 2.01 -24.48 -4.93
CA SER A 413 1.29 -24.99 -3.76
C SER A 413 -0.08 -24.34 -3.67
N ALA A 414 -1.09 -25.10 -3.23
CA ALA A 414 -2.48 -24.64 -3.08
C ALA A 414 -3.18 -25.40 -1.92
N ASN A 415 -2.54 -25.46 -0.75
CA ASN A 415 -3.00 -26.20 0.45
C ASN A 415 -3.33 -27.70 0.20
N ASN A 416 -2.82 -28.28 -0.90
CA ASN A 416 -3.04 -29.66 -1.31
C ASN A 416 -1.72 -30.45 -1.23
N GLN A 417 -1.55 -31.27 -0.19
CA GLN A 417 -0.36 -32.10 0.00
C GLN A 417 -0.29 -33.18 -1.09
N MET A 418 0.88 -33.43 -1.67
CA MET A 418 1.11 -34.48 -2.66
C MET A 418 1.55 -35.80 -2.01
N ASP A 419 2.26 -35.74 -0.89
CA ASP A 419 2.82 -36.92 -0.24
C ASP A 419 1.76 -37.75 0.50
N ALA A 420 1.77 -39.06 0.26
CA ALA A 420 0.77 -39.97 0.78
C ALA A 420 0.91 -40.25 2.29
N SER A 421 2.10 -40.12 2.90
CA SER A 421 2.28 -40.28 4.35
C SER A 421 1.81 -39.02 5.08
N VAL A 422 2.16 -37.83 4.58
CA VAL A 422 1.69 -36.55 5.13
C VAL A 422 0.16 -36.45 5.06
N ARG A 423 -0.46 -36.77 3.92
CA ARG A 423 -1.94 -36.79 3.78
C ARG A 423 -2.62 -37.76 4.72
N ARG A 424 -2.03 -38.95 4.89
CA ARG A 424 -2.58 -39.98 5.80
C ARG A 424 -2.64 -39.46 7.23
N GLU A 425 -1.59 -38.76 7.64
CA GLU A 425 -1.49 -38.14 8.96
C GLU A 425 -2.54 -37.03 9.13
N GLN A 426 -2.62 -36.10 8.17
CA GLN A 426 -3.57 -34.99 8.16
C GLN A 426 -5.02 -35.46 8.34
N LEU A 427 -5.43 -36.49 7.58
CA LEU A 427 -6.82 -36.92 7.55
C LEU A 427 -7.21 -37.82 8.75
N ARG A 428 -6.25 -38.25 9.59
CA ARG A 428 -6.47 -39.20 10.71
C ARG A 428 -7.23 -40.47 10.27
N LEU A 429 -7.11 -40.87 8.99
CA LEU A 429 -8.00 -41.85 8.39
C LEU A 429 -7.57 -43.29 8.67
N GLU A 430 -8.26 -43.92 9.61
CA GLU A 430 -8.34 -45.37 9.73
C GLU A 430 -9.16 -45.96 8.56
N SER A 431 -8.49 -46.19 7.42
CA SER A 431 -8.82 -47.05 6.27
C SER A 431 -10.13 -46.90 5.46
N ILE A 432 -11.29 -46.48 5.99
CA ILE A 432 -12.59 -46.55 5.25
C ILE A 432 -13.12 -45.21 4.72
N LYS A 433 -13.04 -44.09 5.45
CA LYS A 433 -13.67 -42.83 5.01
C LYS A 433 -13.00 -42.20 3.78
N GLY A 434 -11.68 -42.37 3.62
CA GLY A 434 -10.96 -41.87 2.44
C GLY A 434 -11.39 -42.55 1.13
N ALA A 435 -11.77 -43.83 1.20
CA ALA A 435 -12.34 -44.54 0.05
C ALA A 435 -13.75 -44.03 -0.29
N LEU A 436 -14.56 -43.67 0.72
CA LEU A 436 -15.89 -43.08 0.53
C LEU A 436 -15.82 -41.68 -0.09
N PHE A 437 -14.92 -40.81 0.37
CA PHE A 437 -14.75 -39.48 -0.23
C PHE A 437 -14.25 -39.54 -1.67
N ARG A 438 -13.32 -40.46 -1.97
CA ARG A 438 -12.89 -40.70 -3.35
C ARG A 438 -14.04 -41.20 -4.24
N LEU A 439 -14.86 -42.12 -3.73
CA LEU A 439 -16.04 -42.60 -4.46
C LEU A 439 -17.05 -41.46 -4.70
N ALA A 440 -17.29 -40.62 -3.69
CA ALA A 440 -18.17 -39.46 -3.80
C ALA A 440 -17.68 -38.46 -4.86
N HIS A 441 -16.38 -38.14 -4.87
CA HIS A 441 -15.78 -37.28 -5.91
C HIS A 441 -15.96 -37.87 -7.31
N ILE A 442 -15.66 -39.16 -7.50
CA ILE A 442 -15.83 -39.84 -8.80
C ILE A 442 -17.30 -39.86 -9.24
N LEU A 443 -18.24 -40.06 -8.32
CA LEU A 443 -19.67 -40.21 -8.64
C LEU A 443 -20.41 -38.88 -8.80
N LEU A 444 -19.99 -37.83 -8.09
CA LEU A 444 -20.70 -36.55 -8.01
C LEU A 444 -19.98 -35.41 -8.74
N ASN A 445 -18.73 -35.60 -9.18
CA ASN A 445 -17.90 -34.60 -9.83
C ASN A 445 -17.90 -33.25 -9.08
N THR A 446 -17.85 -33.32 -7.75
CA THR A 446 -17.88 -32.15 -6.86
C THR A 446 -16.47 -31.77 -6.46
N SER A 447 -16.11 -30.51 -6.70
CA SER A 447 -14.87 -29.89 -6.24
C SER A 447 -14.83 -29.77 -4.71
N GLY A 448 -13.62 -29.75 -4.14
CA GLY A 448 -13.34 -29.69 -2.70
C GLY A 448 -13.07 -31.05 -2.05
N TYR A 449 -13.44 -32.17 -2.67
CA TYR A 449 -13.17 -33.51 -2.13
C TYR A 449 -11.73 -34.00 -2.39
N GLU A 450 -11.03 -33.38 -3.34
CA GLU A 450 -9.66 -33.67 -3.74
C GLU A 450 -8.67 -33.51 -2.59
N TYR A 451 -8.97 -32.63 -1.63
CA TYR A 451 -8.16 -32.39 -0.43
C TYR A 451 -8.32 -33.48 0.64
N TYR A 452 -9.37 -34.32 0.54
CA TYR A 452 -9.71 -35.35 1.53
C TYR A 452 -9.47 -36.78 1.02
N THR A 453 -8.74 -36.93 -0.09
CA THR A 453 -8.34 -38.23 -0.64
C THR A 453 -7.00 -38.70 -0.09
N LEU A 454 -6.78 -40.01 0.01
CA LEU A 454 -5.46 -40.55 0.42
C LEU A 454 -4.40 -40.42 -0.69
N GLN A 455 -4.81 -40.59 -1.94
CA GLN A 455 -3.97 -40.35 -3.11
C GLN A 455 -4.15 -38.90 -3.55
N TYR A 456 -3.07 -38.26 -4.00
CA TYR A 456 -3.16 -36.94 -4.59
C TYR A 456 -4.15 -36.92 -5.75
N THR A 457 -5.13 -36.02 -5.65
CA THR A 457 -6.04 -35.66 -6.72
C THR A 457 -5.84 -34.15 -6.92
N PRO A 458 -5.46 -33.68 -8.12
CA PRO A 458 -5.25 -32.26 -8.34
C PRO A 458 -6.58 -31.51 -8.35
N SER A 459 -6.62 -30.33 -7.74
CA SER A 459 -7.73 -29.39 -7.87
C SER A 459 -7.66 -28.65 -9.21
N GLU A 460 -8.71 -27.91 -9.57
CA GLU A 460 -8.70 -27.05 -10.77
C GLU A 460 -7.55 -26.02 -10.72
N ARG A 461 -7.19 -25.54 -9.52
CA ARG A 461 -6.06 -24.62 -9.34
C ARG A 461 -4.72 -25.31 -9.52
N ASP A 462 -4.55 -26.52 -9.00
CA ASP A 462 -3.33 -27.30 -9.21
C ASP A 462 -3.08 -27.53 -10.70
N ILE A 463 -4.14 -27.83 -11.45
CA ILE A 463 -4.10 -28.00 -12.91
C ILE A 463 -3.70 -26.68 -13.58
N ALA A 464 -4.32 -25.56 -13.18
CA ALA A 464 -4.02 -24.25 -13.75
C ALA A 464 -2.56 -23.82 -13.53
N PHE A 465 -2.00 -24.02 -12.34
CA PHE A 465 -0.59 -23.75 -12.08
C PHE A 465 0.33 -24.59 -12.97
N GLU A 466 0.06 -25.89 -13.08
CA GLU A 466 0.86 -26.79 -13.91
C GLU A 466 0.78 -26.40 -15.39
N GLU A 467 -0.42 -26.11 -15.91
CA GLU A 467 -0.62 -25.72 -17.31
C GLU A 467 0.07 -24.38 -17.63
N LEU A 468 -0.11 -23.37 -16.78
CA LEU A 468 0.48 -22.04 -16.99
C LEU A 468 2.00 -22.05 -16.78
N GLY A 469 2.50 -22.77 -15.78
CA GLY A 469 3.94 -22.96 -15.56
C GLY A 469 4.61 -23.63 -16.77
N ASN A 470 3.98 -24.66 -17.33
CA ASN A 470 4.45 -25.32 -18.55
C ASN A 470 4.30 -24.43 -19.80
N GLN A 471 3.22 -23.67 -19.93
CA GLN A 471 3.01 -22.74 -21.03
C GLN A 471 4.11 -21.66 -21.09
N TYR A 472 4.53 -21.16 -19.93
CA TYR A 472 5.52 -20.08 -19.82
C TYR A 472 6.94 -20.56 -19.52
N TYR A 473 7.20 -21.86 -19.54
CA TYR A 473 8.53 -22.42 -19.27
C TYR A 473 9.60 -21.78 -20.17
N GLY A 474 10.70 -21.33 -19.58
CA GLY A 474 11.77 -20.57 -20.23
C GLY A 474 11.55 -19.06 -20.30
N ASN A 475 10.37 -18.58 -19.90
CA ASN A 475 10.00 -17.15 -19.88
C ASN A 475 9.33 -16.75 -18.56
N LEU A 476 9.55 -17.52 -17.48
CA LEU A 476 9.08 -17.16 -16.15
C LEU A 476 9.97 -16.04 -15.58
N ASP A 477 9.41 -14.83 -15.56
CA ASP A 477 9.94 -13.64 -14.88
C ASP A 477 8.85 -13.04 -13.98
N VAL A 478 9.19 -11.98 -13.24
CA VAL A 478 8.25 -11.28 -12.35
C VAL A 478 6.94 -10.94 -13.06
N GLY A 479 6.98 -10.38 -14.26
CA GLY A 479 5.74 -9.97 -14.94
C GLY A 479 4.94 -11.14 -15.51
N THR A 480 5.60 -12.24 -15.90
CA THR A 480 4.93 -13.49 -16.27
C THR A 480 4.25 -14.11 -15.04
N VAL A 481 4.94 -14.18 -13.90
CA VAL A 481 4.37 -14.74 -12.65
C VAL A 481 3.22 -13.89 -12.13
N LYS A 482 3.31 -12.55 -12.14
CA LYS A 482 2.17 -11.67 -11.83
C LYS A 482 0.93 -12.04 -12.64
N ARG A 483 1.08 -12.39 -13.92
CA ARG A 483 -0.04 -12.85 -14.76
C ARG A 483 -0.56 -14.20 -14.32
N ILE A 484 0.30 -15.17 -14.04
CA ILE A 484 -0.12 -16.50 -13.55
C ILE A 484 -0.99 -16.32 -12.31
N MET A 485 -0.53 -15.50 -11.36
CA MET A 485 -1.26 -15.23 -10.12
C MET A 485 -2.59 -14.48 -10.35
N SER A 486 -2.71 -13.71 -11.44
CA SER A 486 -3.93 -12.97 -11.80
C SER A 486 -4.97 -13.76 -12.63
N VAL A 487 -4.76 -15.06 -12.88
CA VAL A 487 -5.66 -15.88 -13.70
C VAL A 487 -6.59 -16.73 -12.81
N PRO A 488 -7.92 -16.66 -12.96
CA PRO A 488 -8.83 -17.62 -12.33
C PRO A 488 -8.56 -19.06 -12.81
N PRO A 489 -8.61 -20.08 -11.92
CA PRO A 489 -9.03 -20.04 -10.52
C PRO A 489 -7.89 -19.80 -9.50
N ILE A 490 -6.70 -19.38 -9.94
CA ILE A 490 -5.59 -19.00 -9.04
C ILE A 490 -5.96 -17.70 -8.31
N SER A 491 -6.42 -16.69 -9.05
CA SER A 491 -6.71 -15.36 -8.49
C SER A 491 -8.05 -15.21 -7.76
N ASP A 492 -8.95 -16.19 -7.86
CA ASP A 492 -10.30 -16.10 -7.26
C ASP A 492 -10.18 -15.78 -5.77
N PHE A 493 -11.02 -14.94 -5.16
CA PHE A 493 -10.98 -14.67 -3.70
C PHE A 493 -9.63 -14.25 -3.05
N SER A 494 -8.58 -14.01 -3.84
CA SER A 494 -7.29 -13.53 -3.37
C SER A 494 -7.44 -12.19 -2.66
N THR A 495 -6.70 -12.04 -1.56
CA THR A 495 -6.65 -10.80 -0.79
C THR A 495 -5.42 -9.94 -1.08
N ASP A 496 -4.41 -10.52 -1.70
CA ASP A 496 -3.15 -9.87 -1.97
C ASP A 496 -2.28 -10.75 -2.87
N CYS A 497 -1.10 -10.24 -3.21
CA CYS A 497 -0.04 -11.03 -3.79
C CYS A 497 1.33 -10.39 -3.57
N LYS A 498 2.32 -11.22 -3.25
CA LYS A 498 3.72 -10.81 -3.15
C LYS A 498 4.51 -11.54 -4.23
N VAL A 499 5.40 -10.83 -4.92
CA VAL A 499 6.26 -11.41 -5.96
C VAL A 499 7.68 -10.89 -5.81
N SER A 500 8.67 -11.77 -5.84
CA SER A 500 10.07 -11.38 -5.84
C SER A 500 10.90 -12.32 -6.69
N ASP A 501 12.10 -11.86 -7.05
CA ASP A 501 13.10 -12.64 -7.77
C ASP A 501 14.47 -12.51 -7.11
N SER A 502 15.46 -13.23 -7.63
CA SER A 502 16.82 -13.22 -7.06
C SER A 502 17.43 -11.82 -7.00
N THR A 503 17.11 -10.95 -7.96
CA THR A 503 17.64 -9.59 -8.05
C THR A 503 16.98 -8.66 -7.04
N LEU A 504 15.66 -8.79 -6.88
CA LEU A 504 14.88 -8.05 -5.88
C LEU A 504 15.29 -8.47 -4.47
N ILE A 505 15.38 -9.76 -4.17
CA ILE A 505 15.78 -10.26 -2.85
C ILE A 505 17.17 -9.75 -2.47
N ALA A 506 18.15 -9.79 -3.39
CA ALA A 506 19.50 -9.28 -3.15
C ALA A 506 19.56 -7.79 -2.78
N ARG A 507 18.48 -7.04 -3.08
CA ARG A 507 18.34 -5.60 -2.81
C ARG A 507 17.27 -5.30 -1.78
N ASN A 508 16.76 -6.32 -1.10
CA ASN A 508 15.66 -6.23 -0.16
C ASN A 508 14.39 -5.58 -0.77
N GLY A 509 14.11 -5.92 -2.02
CA GLY A 509 12.92 -5.50 -2.76
C GLY A 509 11.88 -6.59 -2.91
N LEU A 510 10.64 -6.18 -3.17
CA LEU A 510 9.53 -7.06 -3.55
C LEU A 510 8.43 -6.25 -4.25
N TRP A 511 7.63 -6.93 -5.06
CA TRP A 511 6.36 -6.43 -5.56
C TRP A 511 5.23 -6.87 -4.66
N PHE A 512 4.28 -5.97 -4.38
CA PHE A 512 3.09 -6.25 -3.60
C PHE A 512 1.85 -5.78 -4.37
N HIS A 513 0.78 -6.55 -4.31
CA HIS A 513 -0.56 -6.18 -4.75
C HIS A 513 -1.51 -6.39 -3.58
N TRP A 514 -2.33 -5.39 -3.26
CA TRP A 514 -3.30 -5.50 -2.18
C TRP A 514 -4.71 -5.38 -2.74
N GLY A 515 -5.60 -6.32 -2.45
CA GLY A 515 -6.84 -6.45 -3.20
C GLY A 515 -6.86 -7.70 -4.08
N ASN A 516 -8.01 -7.97 -4.70
CA ASN A 516 -8.15 -9.11 -5.59
C ASN A 516 -7.41 -8.89 -6.91
N LEU A 517 -6.53 -9.82 -7.27
CA LEU A 517 -5.69 -9.75 -8.48
C LEU A 517 -6.46 -9.72 -9.80
N HIS A 518 -7.72 -10.16 -9.81
CA HIS A 518 -8.60 -10.11 -10.97
C HIS A 518 -9.37 -8.78 -11.08
N GLY A 519 -9.09 -7.82 -10.18
CA GLY A 519 -9.71 -6.49 -10.20
C GLY A 519 -11.08 -6.43 -9.53
N GLN A 520 -11.50 -7.49 -8.82
CA GLN A 520 -12.79 -7.52 -8.13
C GLN A 520 -12.75 -6.73 -6.81
N ILE A 521 -13.87 -6.10 -6.47
CA ILE A 521 -14.06 -5.47 -5.15
C ILE A 521 -14.40 -6.58 -4.15
N TRP A 522 -13.72 -6.60 -2.99
CA TRP A 522 -14.14 -7.42 -1.86
C TRP A 522 -15.44 -6.89 -1.31
N ASN A 523 -16.53 -7.61 -1.58
CA ASN A 523 -17.84 -7.26 -1.08
C ASN A 523 -18.00 -7.73 0.37
N THR A 524 -18.07 -6.78 1.30
CA THR A 524 -18.22 -7.01 2.74
C THR A 524 -19.65 -6.82 3.24
N SER A 525 -20.63 -6.63 2.34
CA SER A 525 -22.04 -6.38 2.69
C SER A 525 -22.64 -7.46 3.59
N ALA A 526 -22.18 -8.70 3.49
CA ALA A 526 -22.67 -9.81 4.32
C ALA A 526 -22.28 -9.67 5.82
N ILE A 527 -21.16 -9.00 6.11
CA ILE A 527 -20.61 -8.87 7.47
C ILE A 527 -20.79 -7.46 8.05
N GLN A 528 -20.97 -6.43 7.23
CA GLN A 528 -21.19 -5.04 7.63
C GLN A 528 -22.30 -4.85 8.69
N PRO A 529 -23.46 -5.55 8.63
CA PRO A 529 -24.49 -5.42 9.67
C PRO A 529 -24.04 -5.89 11.05
N ASN A 530 -23.07 -6.81 11.10
CA ASN A 530 -22.64 -7.47 12.33
C ASN A 530 -21.35 -6.89 12.90
N LEU A 531 -20.47 -6.36 12.03
CA LEU A 531 -19.13 -5.95 12.39
C LEU A 531 -18.89 -4.47 12.05
N ARG A 532 -18.53 -3.69 13.07
CA ARG A 532 -18.15 -2.28 12.92
C ARG A 532 -16.83 -2.16 12.16
N GLY A 533 -16.74 -1.23 11.21
CA GLY A 533 -15.51 -0.92 10.48
C GLY A 533 -15.19 -1.87 9.31
N ALA A 534 -16.10 -2.78 8.97
CA ALA A 534 -16.03 -3.54 7.72
C ALA A 534 -16.35 -2.59 6.54
N VAL A 535 -15.44 -2.50 5.58
CA VAL A 535 -15.62 -1.69 4.36
C VAL A 535 -15.29 -2.51 3.12
N ASP A 536 -15.89 -2.16 2.00
CA ASP A 536 -15.56 -2.78 0.71
C ASP A 536 -14.16 -2.33 0.26
N VAL A 537 -13.38 -3.27 -0.28
CA VAL A 537 -11.99 -3.04 -0.69
C VAL A 537 -11.86 -3.27 -2.19
N PRO A 538 -11.64 -2.24 -3.02
CA PRO A 538 -11.31 -2.42 -4.42
C PRO A 538 -9.87 -2.94 -4.58
N ALA A 539 -9.61 -3.58 -5.72
CA ALA A 539 -8.26 -4.00 -6.08
C ALA A 539 -7.31 -2.81 -6.18
N GLN A 540 -6.10 -2.89 -5.63
CA GLN A 540 -5.04 -1.91 -5.84
C GLN A 540 -4.22 -2.21 -7.08
N GLY A 541 -3.30 -1.30 -7.43
CA GLY A 541 -2.25 -1.58 -8.40
C GLY A 541 -1.11 -2.41 -7.80
N TRP A 542 -0.19 -2.85 -8.65
CA TRP A 542 1.09 -3.43 -8.21
C TRP A 542 2.04 -2.32 -7.75
N VAL A 543 2.63 -2.51 -6.57
CA VAL A 543 3.61 -1.60 -5.95
C VAL A 543 4.97 -2.27 -5.89
N LEU A 544 6.03 -1.59 -6.36
CA LEU A 544 7.42 -1.99 -6.13
C LEU A 544 7.97 -1.25 -4.92
N MET A 545 8.60 -1.96 -3.99
CA MET A 545 9.25 -1.37 -2.83
C MET A 545 10.63 -1.97 -2.62
N TYR A 546 11.56 -1.15 -2.13
CA TYR A 546 12.85 -1.58 -1.60
C TYR A 546 13.03 -1.10 -0.17
N GLY A 547 13.66 -1.94 0.65
CA GLY A 547 13.83 -1.61 2.05
C GLY A 547 14.84 -0.49 2.32
N ILE A 548 14.71 0.14 3.49
CA ILE A 548 15.56 1.27 3.89
C ILE A 548 17.03 0.84 4.01
N GLN A 549 17.95 1.71 3.62
CA GLN A 549 19.39 1.48 3.83
C GLN A 549 19.74 1.60 5.33
N PRO A 550 20.45 0.62 5.95
CA PRO A 550 20.67 0.54 7.40
C PRO A 550 21.36 1.75 8.06
N GLU A 551 21.99 2.62 7.29
CA GLU A 551 22.83 3.73 7.78
C GLU A 551 22.25 5.11 7.47
N ALA A 552 21.09 5.20 6.82
CA ALA A 552 20.54 6.47 6.39
C ALA A 552 20.06 7.30 7.60
N PRO A 553 20.64 8.48 7.89
CA PRO A 553 20.15 9.37 8.93
C PRO A 553 18.94 10.13 8.39
N LEU A 554 17.78 9.48 8.42
CA LEU A 554 16.58 10.03 7.83
C LEU A 554 15.82 10.90 8.85
N GLN A 555 15.51 12.14 8.45
CA GLN A 555 14.68 13.07 9.22
C GLN A 555 13.35 13.26 8.51
N PHE A 556 12.26 13.14 9.26
CA PHE A 556 10.90 13.18 8.73
C PHE A 556 10.02 14.11 9.53
N THR A 557 9.19 14.84 8.81
CA THR A 557 8.04 15.54 9.38
C THR A 557 6.81 15.03 8.62
N TYR A 558 5.88 14.40 9.32
CA TYR A 558 4.60 13.99 8.74
C TYR A 558 3.53 14.97 9.15
N GLU A 559 3.42 16.04 8.37
CA GLU A 559 2.37 17.03 8.47
C GLU A 559 1.69 17.11 7.10
N PRO A 560 0.85 16.10 6.74
CA PRO A 560 0.27 16.04 5.42
C PRO A 560 -0.60 17.28 5.17
N GLY A 561 -0.31 17.99 4.09
CA GLY A 561 -1.06 19.16 3.64
C GLY A 561 -2.53 18.82 3.42
N ILE A 562 -3.41 19.79 3.64
CA ILE A 562 -4.83 19.61 3.34
C ILE A 562 -5.03 19.81 1.84
N PRO A 563 -5.59 18.83 1.10
CA PRO A 563 -5.84 18.99 -0.32
C PRO A 563 -6.80 20.17 -0.58
N PRO A 564 -6.44 21.14 -1.44
CA PRO A 564 -7.34 22.25 -1.78
C PRO A 564 -8.46 21.78 -2.72
N GLY A 565 -9.66 22.34 -2.63
CA GLY A 565 -10.69 22.14 -3.66
C GLY A 565 -10.38 22.91 -4.95
N GLY A 566 -11.27 22.81 -5.95
CA GLY A 566 -11.32 23.77 -7.06
C GLY A 566 -10.82 23.28 -8.42
N SER A 567 -10.58 21.98 -8.62
CA SER A 567 -10.35 21.44 -9.97
C SER A 567 -11.53 21.69 -10.93
N ARG A 568 -11.26 21.92 -12.21
CA ARG A 568 -12.28 22.04 -13.26
C ARG A 568 -12.16 20.88 -14.26
N LEU A 569 -13.02 19.87 -14.12
CA LEU A 569 -13.13 18.78 -15.08
C LEU A 569 -13.68 19.31 -16.42
N GLN A 570 -12.97 19.03 -17.50
CA GLN A 570 -13.39 19.36 -18.87
C GLN A 570 -14.16 18.18 -19.47
N TRP A 571 -13.59 16.98 -19.39
CA TRP A 571 -14.23 15.73 -19.80
C TRP A 571 -13.58 14.52 -19.09
N SER A 572 -14.28 13.39 -19.09
CA SER A 572 -13.74 12.10 -18.66
C SER A 572 -14.19 10.99 -19.60
N TYR A 573 -13.39 9.94 -19.72
CA TYR A 573 -13.69 8.75 -20.53
C TYR A 573 -13.36 7.48 -19.74
N ASP A 574 -14.35 6.61 -19.56
CA ASP A 574 -14.21 5.33 -18.87
C ASP A 574 -13.78 4.24 -19.86
N LEU A 575 -12.63 3.62 -19.61
CA LEU A 575 -12.07 2.54 -20.42
C LEU A 575 -12.62 1.16 -20.02
N GLY A 576 -13.28 1.04 -18.86
CA GLY A 576 -13.73 -0.24 -18.31
C GLY A 576 -12.62 -1.17 -17.80
N ASP A 577 -11.36 -0.73 -17.81
CA ASP A 577 -10.21 -1.44 -17.22
C ASP A 577 -10.25 -1.35 -15.67
N THR A 578 -9.86 -2.41 -14.95
CA THR A 578 -9.71 -2.38 -13.48
C THR A 578 -8.43 -1.64 -13.07
N ASN A 579 -8.14 -1.50 -11.77
CA ASN A 579 -7.13 -0.58 -11.17
C ASN A 579 -5.64 -0.84 -11.56
N GLU A 580 -5.39 -1.44 -12.71
CA GLU A 580 -4.08 -1.60 -13.32
C GLU A 580 -3.61 -0.25 -13.92
N VAL A 581 -3.14 0.66 -13.06
CA VAL A 581 -2.40 1.90 -13.36
C VAL A 581 -2.61 2.40 -14.81
N SER A 582 -3.72 3.08 -15.08
CA SER A 582 -4.06 3.49 -16.45
C SER A 582 -3.02 4.47 -16.98
N ALA A 583 -2.33 4.09 -18.06
CA ALA A 583 -1.00 4.58 -18.34
C ALA A 583 -0.94 6.07 -18.70
N SER A 584 0.23 6.67 -18.46
CA SER A 584 0.50 8.05 -18.86
C SER A 584 0.39 8.23 -20.37
N GLY A 585 -0.21 9.35 -20.78
CA GLY A 585 -0.44 9.67 -22.19
C GLY A 585 0.64 10.54 -22.82
N VAL A 586 0.49 10.73 -24.13
CA VAL A 586 1.18 11.78 -24.90
C VAL A 586 0.17 12.56 -25.73
N VAL A 587 0.41 13.86 -25.85
CA VAL A 587 -0.47 14.78 -26.56
C VAL A 587 0.21 15.25 -27.84
N SER A 588 -0.51 15.18 -28.96
CA SER A 588 -0.20 15.91 -30.20
C SER A 588 -1.09 17.15 -30.31
N ASP A 589 -1.00 17.88 -31.43
CA ASP A 589 -1.77 19.11 -31.63
C ASP A 589 -3.28 18.91 -31.39
N ASN A 590 -3.87 17.83 -31.91
CA ASN A 590 -5.31 17.55 -31.80
C ASN A 590 -5.66 16.25 -31.04
N MET A 591 -4.71 15.38 -30.78
CA MET A 591 -4.97 14.04 -30.23
C MET A 591 -4.32 13.83 -28.88
N LEU A 592 -4.98 13.08 -28.01
CA LEU A 592 -4.40 12.45 -26.83
C LEU A 592 -4.26 10.96 -27.13
N TYR A 593 -3.07 10.39 -26.93
CA TYR A 593 -2.83 8.97 -27.02
C TYR A 593 -2.53 8.40 -25.63
N MET A 594 -3.29 7.39 -25.24
CA MET A 594 -3.15 6.69 -23.96
C MET A 594 -2.81 5.24 -24.24
N ALA A 595 -1.84 4.70 -23.51
CA ALA A 595 -1.59 3.26 -23.48
C ALA A 595 -2.28 2.64 -22.27
N SER A 596 -2.61 1.36 -22.34
CA SER A 596 -3.08 0.55 -21.21
C SER A 596 -2.17 -0.66 -21.07
N VAL A 597 -2.02 -1.16 -19.84
CA VAL A 597 -1.19 -2.33 -19.56
C VAL A 597 -1.71 -3.61 -20.23
N ASN A 598 -3.00 -3.66 -20.58
CA ASN A 598 -3.61 -4.72 -21.38
C ASN A 598 -3.11 -4.73 -22.86
N GLY A 599 -2.28 -3.74 -23.21
CA GLY A 599 -1.63 -3.61 -24.50
C GLY A 599 -2.40 -2.84 -25.54
N THR A 600 -3.45 -2.12 -25.13
CA THR A 600 -4.26 -1.27 -25.99
C THR A 600 -3.72 0.16 -25.98
N VAL A 601 -3.66 0.77 -27.15
CA VAL A 601 -3.41 2.20 -27.36
C VAL A 601 -4.70 2.81 -27.87
N ALA A 602 -5.22 3.78 -27.15
CA ALA A 602 -6.44 4.50 -27.48
C ALA A 602 -6.11 5.96 -27.82
N ALA A 603 -6.71 6.46 -28.90
CA ALA A 603 -6.51 7.82 -29.38
C ALA A 603 -7.82 8.60 -29.27
N PHE A 604 -7.76 9.76 -28.60
CA PHE A 604 -8.91 10.61 -28.31
C PHE A 604 -8.73 11.97 -28.95
N ASP A 605 -9.83 12.57 -29.41
CA ASP A 605 -9.84 14.03 -29.59
C ASP A 605 -9.61 14.66 -28.22
N ARG A 606 -8.53 15.42 -28.08
CA ARG A 606 -8.10 15.95 -26.78
C ARG A 606 -9.07 16.99 -26.19
N HIS A 607 -9.93 17.60 -27.01
CA HIS A 607 -10.84 18.68 -26.60
C HIS A 607 -12.18 18.11 -26.15
N THR A 608 -12.69 17.11 -26.86
CA THR A 608 -14.01 16.51 -26.58
C THR A 608 -13.92 15.22 -25.77
N GLY A 609 -12.75 14.58 -25.70
CA GLY A 609 -12.58 13.24 -25.11
C GLY A 609 -13.18 12.13 -25.97
N THR A 610 -13.53 12.40 -27.22
CA THR A 610 -14.15 11.41 -28.11
C THR A 610 -13.08 10.45 -28.65
N LEU A 611 -13.24 9.17 -28.34
CA LEU A 611 -12.42 8.10 -28.88
C LEU A 611 -12.48 8.10 -30.42
N GLN A 612 -11.32 8.17 -31.07
CA GLN A 612 -11.18 8.13 -32.53
C GLN A 612 -10.82 6.72 -33.00
N TRP A 613 -9.88 6.06 -32.32
CA TRP A 613 -9.47 4.69 -32.64
C TRP A 613 -8.78 4.01 -31.45
N GLU A 614 -8.75 2.69 -31.50
CA GLU A 614 -7.98 1.83 -30.58
C GLU A 614 -7.15 0.81 -31.37
N ARG A 615 -5.97 0.48 -30.85
CA ARG A 615 -5.06 -0.48 -31.45
C ARG A 615 -4.34 -1.29 -30.38
N ARG A 616 -4.32 -2.62 -30.53
CA ARG A 616 -3.49 -3.50 -29.71
C ARG A 616 -2.06 -3.51 -30.25
N VAL A 617 -1.09 -3.19 -29.40
CA VAL A 617 0.34 -3.12 -29.76
C VAL A 617 1.19 -4.21 -29.11
N GLY A 618 0.73 -4.75 -27.98
CA GLY A 618 1.42 -5.78 -27.19
C GLY A 618 1.23 -5.51 -25.71
N LEU A 619 1.30 -6.55 -24.87
CA LEU A 619 1.03 -6.42 -23.43
C LEU A 619 2.04 -5.50 -22.73
N GLN A 620 1.65 -4.90 -21.60
CA GLN A 620 2.43 -3.92 -20.84
C GLN A 620 2.88 -2.75 -21.73
N ALA A 621 1.95 -2.15 -22.46
CA ALA A 621 2.26 -0.99 -23.26
C ALA A 621 2.69 0.18 -22.34
N VAL A 622 3.87 0.74 -22.62
CA VAL A 622 4.46 1.83 -21.84
C VAL A 622 3.96 3.19 -22.34
N GLN A 623 4.28 4.26 -21.61
CA GLN A 623 3.94 5.62 -22.04
C GLN A 623 4.37 5.86 -23.51
N PRO A 624 3.45 6.27 -24.39
CA PRO A 624 3.75 6.50 -25.80
C PRO A 624 4.56 7.79 -26.01
N THR A 625 5.20 7.90 -27.17
CA THR A 625 5.91 9.09 -27.63
C THR A 625 5.41 9.52 -28.99
N TRP A 626 5.04 10.80 -29.12
CA TRP A 626 4.68 11.41 -30.40
C TRP A 626 5.90 12.11 -31.01
N ALA A 627 6.27 11.73 -32.24
CA ALA A 627 7.45 12.26 -32.93
C ALA A 627 7.12 12.62 -34.38
N GLY A 628 6.95 13.92 -34.65
CA GLY A 628 6.54 14.42 -35.96
C GLY A 628 5.09 14.00 -36.28
N ASP A 629 4.96 12.93 -37.06
CA ASP A 629 3.70 12.30 -37.49
C ASP A 629 3.56 10.84 -37.03
N THR A 630 4.52 10.34 -36.25
CA THR A 630 4.61 8.95 -35.83
C THR A 630 4.42 8.81 -34.32
N LEU A 631 3.54 7.91 -33.90
CA LEU A 631 3.34 7.50 -32.51
C LEU A 631 4.15 6.23 -32.24
N LEU A 632 5.00 6.26 -31.22
CA LEU A 632 5.87 5.16 -30.82
C LEU A 632 5.41 4.61 -29.48
N VAL A 633 5.16 3.29 -29.43
CA VAL A 633 4.69 2.62 -28.22
C VAL A 633 5.50 1.36 -27.97
N GLY A 634 6.20 1.31 -26.84
CA GLY A 634 6.88 0.11 -26.37
C GLY A 634 5.91 -0.86 -25.71
N SER A 635 6.20 -2.15 -25.79
CA SER A 635 5.42 -3.23 -25.16
C SER A 635 6.29 -4.48 -25.02
N ARG A 636 5.75 -5.54 -24.38
CA ARG A 636 6.42 -6.85 -24.35
C ARG A 636 6.71 -7.44 -25.73
N ASP A 637 5.88 -7.11 -26.71
CA ASP A 637 5.99 -7.67 -28.04
C ASP A 637 6.99 -6.92 -28.93
N GLY A 638 7.45 -5.74 -28.51
CA GLY A 638 8.15 -4.83 -29.42
C GLY A 638 7.90 -3.35 -29.18
N LEU A 639 8.73 -2.55 -29.84
CA LEU A 639 8.43 -1.17 -30.18
C LEU A 639 7.53 -1.15 -31.42
N THR A 640 6.35 -0.54 -31.32
CA THR A 640 5.40 -0.38 -32.43
C THR A 640 5.35 1.10 -32.84
N ALA A 641 5.51 1.36 -34.13
CA ALA A 641 5.28 2.67 -34.72
C ALA A 641 3.92 2.70 -35.41
N LEU A 642 3.13 3.73 -35.13
CA LEU A 642 1.79 3.96 -35.65
C LEU A 642 1.72 5.35 -36.31
N ASP A 643 0.91 5.51 -37.34
CA ASP A 643 0.51 6.84 -37.81
C ASP A 643 -0.62 7.44 -36.96
N GLY A 644 -1.02 8.67 -37.26
CA GLY A 644 -2.14 9.34 -36.57
C GLY A 644 -3.51 8.66 -36.71
N THR A 645 -3.66 7.70 -37.63
CA THR A 645 -4.88 6.88 -37.82
C THR A 645 -4.82 5.56 -37.05
N GLY A 646 -3.69 5.27 -36.40
CA GLY A 646 -3.45 4.01 -35.70
C GLY A 646 -3.08 2.87 -36.64
N ALA A 647 -2.65 3.14 -37.87
CA ALA A 647 -2.08 2.12 -38.76
C ALA A 647 -0.63 1.83 -38.37
N ILE A 648 -0.27 0.55 -38.27
CA ILE A 648 1.10 0.14 -37.94
C ILE A 648 2.00 0.43 -39.13
N LEU A 649 3.00 1.27 -38.92
CA LEU A 649 4.05 1.59 -39.88
C LEU A 649 5.13 0.51 -39.87
N TRP A 650 5.59 0.14 -38.68
CA TRP A 650 6.57 -0.93 -38.45
C TRP A 650 6.51 -1.40 -36.98
N LYS A 651 7.10 -2.58 -36.70
CA LYS A 651 7.20 -3.15 -35.36
C LYS A 651 8.54 -3.88 -35.17
N SER A 652 9.19 -3.67 -34.03
CA SER A 652 10.36 -4.46 -33.61
C SER A 652 9.91 -5.73 -32.86
N ASN A 653 10.83 -6.66 -32.59
CA ASN A 653 10.54 -7.97 -32.01
C ASN A 653 11.15 -8.18 -30.62
N ARG A 654 11.47 -7.10 -29.91
CA ARG A 654 12.12 -7.11 -28.60
C ARG A 654 11.32 -6.27 -27.62
N GLU A 655 11.12 -6.81 -26.43
CA GLU A 655 10.45 -6.14 -25.32
C GLU A 655 10.97 -4.71 -25.13
N VAL A 656 10.06 -3.76 -24.89
CA VAL A 656 10.39 -2.38 -24.49
C VAL A 656 9.59 -2.06 -23.24
N ALA A 657 10.32 -1.79 -22.15
CA ALA A 657 9.78 -1.61 -20.80
C ALA A 657 9.83 -0.14 -20.32
N ALA A 658 10.50 0.74 -21.06
CA ALA A 658 10.55 2.17 -20.77
C ALA A 658 10.06 3.01 -21.96
N ARG A 659 9.59 4.23 -21.67
CA ARG A 659 9.13 5.18 -22.70
C ARG A 659 10.19 5.34 -23.81
N PRO A 660 9.86 5.10 -25.09
CA PRO A 660 10.79 5.32 -26.19
C PRO A 660 11.07 6.81 -26.38
N VAL A 661 12.32 7.19 -26.66
CA VAL A 661 12.72 8.59 -26.86
C VAL A 661 13.28 8.79 -28.26
N VAL A 662 13.16 10.00 -28.81
CA VAL A 662 13.52 10.30 -30.20
C VAL A 662 14.63 11.35 -30.30
N HIS A 663 15.63 11.09 -31.15
CA HIS A 663 16.69 12.02 -31.51
C HIS A 663 16.89 12.08 -33.03
N GLY A 664 16.37 13.11 -33.69
CA GLY A 664 16.45 13.21 -35.15
C GLY A 664 15.71 12.05 -35.83
N ASP A 665 16.42 11.23 -36.60
CA ASP A 665 15.89 10.05 -37.31
C ASP A 665 15.98 8.75 -36.51
N ARG A 666 16.19 8.83 -35.19
CA ARG A 666 16.46 7.67 -34.31
C ARG A 666 15.46 7.57 -33.17
N VAL A 667 15.10 6.34 -32.82
CA VAL A 667 14.29 5.99 -31.65
C VAL A 667 15.11 5.13 -30.72
N ILE A 668 15.24 5.54 -29.47
CA ILE A 668 15.99 4.78 -28.45
C ILE A 668 14.98 4.24 -27.44
N ALA A 669 15.08 2.95 -27.16
CA ALA A 669 14.14 2.22 -26.32
C ALA A 669 14.88 1.27 -25.38
N GLY A 670 14.45 1.23 -24.12
CA GLY A 670 15.02 0.38 -23.08
C GLY A 670 14.11 -0.79 -22.71
N SER A 671 14.74 -1.91 -22.37
CA SER A 671 14.11 -3.19 -22.01
C SER A 671 14.35 -3.52 -20.53
N SER A 672 13.53 -4.40 -19.96
CA SER A 672 13.63 -4.81 -18.55
C SER A 672 14.86 -5.69 -18.26
N ASP A 673 15.34 -6.41 -19.27
CA ASP A 673 16.60 -7.18 -19.25
C ASP A 673 17.88 -6.32 -19.33
N GLY A 674 17.72 -4.98 -19.34
CA GLY A 674 18.79 -4.01 -19.45
C GLY A 674 19.33 -3.78 -20.84
N ARG A 675 18.70 -4.32 -21.88
CA ARG A 675 19.01 -3.92 -23.25
C ARG A 675 18.55 -2.49 -23.52
N LEU A 676 19.39 -1.71 -24.18
CA LEU A 676 19.09 -0.42 -24.77
C LEU A 676 19.30 -0.53 -26.28
N SER A 677 18.24 -0.40 -27.07
CA SER A 677 18.28 -0.49 -28.53
C SER A 677 17.97 0.87 -29.16
N CYS A 678 18.64 1.17 -30.26
CA CYS A 678 18.35 2.29 -31.14
C CYS A 678 17.86 1.80 -32.49
N TYR A 679 16.74 2.33 -32.94
CA TYR A 679 16.07 2.01 -34.19
C TYR A 679 16.03 3.24 -35.10
N ALA A 680 16.03 3.03 -36.41
CA ALA A 680 15.72 4.07 -37.37
C ALA A 680 14.21 4.40 -37.30
N LEU A 681 13.86 5.68 -37.18
CA LEU A 681 12.46 6.12 -37.06
C LEU A 681 11.62 5.75 -38.30
N ARG A 682 12.24 5.71 -39.48
CA ARG A 682 11.53 5.51 -40.75
C ARG A 682 10.99 4.09 -40.96
N ASP A 683 11.70 3.07 -40.48
CA ASP A 683 11.46 1.66 -40.83
C ASP A 683 11.67 0.70 -39.64
N GLY A 684 12.14 1.17 -38.50
CA GLY A 684 12.35 0.36 -37.31
C GLY A 684 13.58 -0.55 -37.39
N GLU A 685 14.49 -0.36 -38.34
CA GLU A 685 15.74 -1.14 -38.39
C GLU A 685 16.62 -0.82 -37.18
N GLU A 686 17.11 -1.85 -36.47
CA GLU A 686 18.02 -1.67 -35.33
C GLU A 686 19.38 -1.16 -35.84
N ILE A 687 19.77 0.04 -35.41
CA ILE A 687 21.03 0.69 -35.78
C ILE A 687 22.16 0.26 -34.85
N TRP A 688 21.88 0.24 -33.54
CA TRP A 688 22.80 -0.26 -32.53
C TRP A 688 22.02 -0.77 -31.32
N ALA A 689 22.65 -1.63 -30.53
CA ALA A 689 22.11 -2.07 -29.26
C ALA A 689 23.23 -2.28 -28.24
N ARG A 690 22.88 -2.16 -26.97
CA ARG A 690 23.80 -2.29 -25.85
C ARG A 690 23.13 -2.99 -24.69
N SER A 691 23.88 -3.83 -23.97
CA SER A 691 23.44 -4.38 -22.69
C SER A 691 23.96 -3.51 -21.55
N LEU A 692 23.07 -3.14 -20.64
CA LEU A 692 23.32 -2.40 -19.40
C LEU A 692 23.01 -3.29 -18.19
N ASN A 693 23.35 -2.81 -17.00
CA ASN A 693 23.21 -3.57 -15.76
C ASN A 693 21.83 -3.41 -15.11
N GLY A 694 20.79 -3.97 -15.74
CA GLY A 694 19.38 -3.90 -15.30
C GLY A 694 18.51 -2.99 -16.15
N SER A 695 17.20 -2.97 -15.90
CA SER A 695 16.18 -2.24 -16.68
C SER A 695 16.63 -0.85 -17.13
N ALA A 696 16.52 -0.56 -18.42
CA ALA A 696 17.06 0.67 -18.99
C ALA A 696 15.99 1.77 -19.14
N TYR A 697 16.21 2.92 -18.48
CA TYR A 697 15.30 4.07 -18.49
C TYR A 697 15.95 5.30 -19.14
N PRO A 698 15.73 5.55 -20.45
CA PRO A 698 16.38 6.64 -21.18
C PRO A 698 15.72 8.01 -20.94
N SER A 699 16.53 9.06 -20.82
CA SER A 699 16.12 10.46 -20.82
C SER A 699 15.76 10.96 -22.21
N TRP A 700 15.13 12.14 -22.28
CA TRP A 700 15.15 12.90 -23.52
C TRP A 700 16.59 13.24 -23.94
N PRO A 701 16.93 13.19 -25.24
CA PRO A 701 18.26 13.51 -25.72
C PRO A 701 18.61 14.99 -25.56
N VAL A 702 19.84 15.28 -25.12
CA VAL A 702 20.37 16.64 -25.01
C VAL A 702 21.75 16.70 -25.66
N ASP A 703 21.94 17.62 -26.61
CA ASP A 703 23.22 17.84 -27.32
C ASP A 703 23.88 16.53 -27.82
N LYS A 704 23.10 15.72 -28.55
CA LYS A 704 23.50 14.39 -29.09
C LYS A 704 23.84 13.34 -28.04
N LYS A 705 23.56 13.59 -26.78
CA LYS A 705 23.71 12.63 -25.68
C LYS A 705 22.36 12.16 -25.19
N ILE A 706 22.35 10.96 -24.62
CA ILE A 706 21.25 10.42 -23.84
C ILE A 706 21.79 10.03 -22.46
N TYR A 707 20.95 10.14 -21.46
CA TYR A 707 21.25 9.69 -20.10
C TYR A 707 20.34 8.52 -19.77
N VAL A 708 20.88 7.46 -19.19
CA VAL A 708 20.12 6.22 -18.99
C VAL A 708 20.36 5.71 -17.58
N GLY A 709 19.30 5.61 -16.79
CA GLY A 709 19.34 4.86 -15.55
C GLY A 709 19.24 3.36 -15.85
N ALA A 710 20.14 2.55 -15.31
CA ALA A 710 20.06 1.09 -15.38
C ALA A 710 20.73 0.46 -14.16
N GLY A 711 19.92 -0.27 -13.38
CA GLY A 711 20.31 -0.75 -12.05
C GLY A 711 20.77 0.41 -11.16
N THR A 712 21.97 0.30 -10.59
CA THR A 712 22.57 1.36 -9.76
C THR A 712 23.41 2.36 -10.57
N THR A 713 23.36 2.32 -11.91
CA THR A 713 24.28 3.12 -12.74
C THR A 713 23.52 4.08 -13.65
N LEU A 714 23.93 5.35 -13.60
CA LEU A 714 23.57 6.39 -14.55
C LEU A 714 24.63 6.44 -15.66
N TYR A 715 24.23 6.13 -16.89
CA TYR A 715 25.06 6.18 -18.08
C TYR A 715 24.84 7.49 -18.84
N CYS A 716 25.89 8.10 -19.36
CA CYS A 716 25.81 9.07 -20.45
C CYS A 716 26.35 8.45 -21.73
N LEU A 717 25.50 8.36 -22.74
CA LEU A 717 25.82 7.71 -24.00
C LEU A 717 25.68 8.70 -25.17
N ARG A 718 26.44 8.49 -26.24
CA ARG A 718 26.18 9.16 -27.51
C ARG A 718 24.90 8.60 -28.13
N ALA A 719 23.93 9.46 -28.45
CA ALA A 719 22.67 9.04 -29.06
C ALA A 719 22.87 8.35 -30.42
N GLU A 720 23.89 8.75 -31.17
CA GLU A 720 24.16 8.24 -32.51
C GLU A 720 24.81 6.84 -32.51
N SER A 721 25.62 6.50 -31.51
CA SER A 721 26.44 5.27 -31.48
C SER A 721 26.24 4.36 -30.26
N GLY A 722 25.61 4.83 -29.18
CA GLY A 722 25.47 4.09 -27.91
C GLY A 722 26.75 4.01 -27.07
N GLU A 723 27.84 4.65 -27.53
CA GLU A 723 29.13 4.66 -26.83
C GLU A 723 29.05 5.42 -25.50
N THR A 724 29.63 4.85 -24.43
CA THR A 724 29.77 5.54 -23.13
C THR A 724 30.62 6.78 -23.31
N VAL A 725 30.11 7.90 -22.81
CA VAL A 725 30.87 9.12 -22.54
C VAL A 725 31.36 9.10 -21.09
N TRP A 726 30.47 8.81 -20.15
CA TRP A 726 30.78 8.64 -18.73
C TRP A 726 29.72 7.77 -18.03
N GLU A 727 30.05 7.28 -16.84
CA GLU A 727 29.17 6.48 -15.97
C GLU A 727 29.28 6.98 -14.53
N TYR A 728 28.18 6.90 -13.77
CA TYR A 728 28.11 7.23 -12.36
C TYR A 728 27.25 6.22 -11.61
N THR A 729 27.74 5.75 -10.46
CA THR A 729 27.05 4.73 -9.66
C THR A 729 26.40 5.34 -8.42
N THR A 730 25.09 5.12 -8.25
CA THR A 730 24.30 5.45 -7.06
C THR A 730 24.39 4.33 -6.03
N GLY A 731 23.92 4.57 -4.80
CA GLY A 731 23.88 3.55 -3.74
C GLY A 731 22.73 2.54 -3.88
N GLY A 732 21.80 2.78 -4.80
CA GLY A 732 20.55 2.04 -4.94
C GLY A 732 19.99 2.14 -6.35
N GLU A 733 18.93 1.40 -6.63
CA GLU A 733 18.36 1.29 -7.98
C GLU A 733 17.86 2.63 -8.53
N ILE A 734 17.98 2.77 -9.85
CA ILE A 734 17.38 3.84 -10.64
C ILE A 734 16.25 3.21 -11.45
N THR A 735 15.01 3.44 -11.02
CA THR A 735 13.80 2.83 -11.61
C THR A 735 12.98 3.80 -12.48
N ALA A 736 13.44 5.05 -12.60
CA ALA A 736 12.83 6.08 -13.43
C ALA A 736 13.88 6.77 -14.33
N ALA A 737 13.42 7.42 -15.39
CA ALA A 737 14.30 8.11 -16.32
C ALA A 737 14.96 9.33 -15.64
N PRO A 738 16.24 9.63 -15.95
CA PRO A 738 16.85 10.90 -15.55
C PRO A 738 16.28 12.05 -16.39
N VAL A 739 16.35 13.26 -15.85
CA VAL A 739 16.08 14.50 -16.59
C VAL A 739 17.36 15.29 -16.77
N ALA A 740 17.57 15.89 -17.94
CA ALA A 740 18.81 16.57 -18.26
C ALA A 740 18.56 17.83 -19.08
N ASP A 741 19.50 18.77 -18.97
CA ASP A 741 19.67 19.86 -19.91
C ASP A 741 21.14 19.97 -20.36
N ARG A 742 21.54 21.13 -20.90
CA ARG A 742 22.87 21.31 -21.48
C ARG A 742 23.99 21.25 -20.43
N ASP A 743 23.68 21.54 -19.17
CA ASP A 743 24.66 21.72 -18.12
C ASP A 743 24.58 20.63 -17.07
N ASP A 744 23.38 20.18 -16.71
CA ASP A 744 23.18 19.23 -15.61
C ASP A 744 22.27 18.04 -15.97
N VAL A 745 22.46 16.95 -15.23
CA VAL A 745 21.61 15.76 -15.22
C VAL A 745 21.15 15.51 -13.79
N TYR A 746 19.85 15.27 -13.61
CA TYR A 746 19.24 15.00 -12.32
C TYR A 746 18.57 13.63 -12.35
N VAL A 747 18.81 12.84 -11.30
CA VAL A 747 18.26 11.48 -11.18
C VAL A 747 17.88 11.18 -9.73
N GLY A 748 16.73 10.51 -9.54
CA GLY A 748 16.33 9.93 -8.27
C GLY A 748 16.80 8.48 -8.15
N SER A 749 17.07 8.02 -6.93
CA SER A 749 17.47 6.64 -6.67
C SER A 749 16.84 6.10 -5.39
N TRP A 750 16.72 4.77 -5.33
CA TRP A 750 16.34 4.01 -4.14
C TRP A 750 17.38 4.06 -3.01
N ASP A 751 18.52 4.75 -3.19
CA ASP A 751 19.42 5.15 -2.10
C ASP A 751 18.94 6.38 -1.29
N HIS A 752 17.67 6.75 -1.47
CA HIS A 752 17.01 7.87 -0.80
C HIS A 752 17.67 9.21 -1.15
N THR A 753 18.20 9.35 -2.37
CA THR A 753 18.96 10.55 -2.76
C THR A 753 18.63 11.00 -4.18
N VAL A 754 18.45 12.32 -4.33
CA VAL A 754 18.50 13.01 -5.62
C VAL A 754 19.96 13.34 -5.93
N HIS A 755 20.45 12.92 -7.09
CA HIS A 755 21.80 13.19 -7.56
C HIS A 755 21.76 14.20 -8.71
N ALA A 756 22.62 15.21 -8.65
CA ALA A 756 22.83 16.17 -9.73
C ALA A 756 24.27 16.11 -10.21
N LEU A 757 24.46 15.92 -11.50
CA LEU A 757 25.75 15.71 -12.13
C LEU A 757 25.95 16.71 -13.26
N ASP A 758 27.20 17.07 -13.51
CA ASP A 758 27.56 17.77 -14.74
C ASP A 758 27.27 16.89 -15.96
N ALA A 759 26.46 17.39 -16.88
CA ALA A 759 26.03 16.69 -18.10
C ALA A 759 27.21 16.30 -19.00
N ARG A 760 28.33 17.03 -18.93
CA ARG A 760 29.48 16.83 -19.83
C ARG A 760 30.45 15.79 -19.30
N SER A 761 30.76 15.84 -18.02
CA SER A 761 31.80 15.02 -17.38
C SER A 761 31.27 13.88 -16.51
N GLY A 762 30.00 13.93 -16.07
CA GLY A 762 29.45 13.00 -15.08
C GLY A 762 29.95 13.28 -13.66
N THR A 763 30.58 14.43 -13.41
CA THR A 763 31.03 14.77 -12.06
C THR A 763 29.84 15.18 -11.20
N LEU A 764 29.70 14.55 -10.03
CA LEU A 764 28.71 14.93 -9.03
C LEU A 764 28.86 16.41 -8.64
N ARG A 765 27.79 17.18 -8.78
CA ARG A 765 27.71 18.59 -8.34
C ARG A 765 27.16 18.68 -6.93
N TRP A 766 26.03 18.02 -6.71
CA TRP A 766 25.41 17.92 -5.40
C TRP A 766 24.56 16.66 -5.32
N ARG A 767 24.30 16.24 -4.08
CA ARG A 767 23.33 15.21 -3.77
C ARG A 767 22.45 15.67 -2.62
N ARG A 768 21.17 15.30 -2.63
CA ARG A 768 20.21 15.66 -1.59
C ARG A 768 19.43 14.44 -1.15
N SER A 769 19.55 14.10 0.13
CA SER A 769 18.79 13.01 0.71
C SER A 769 17.31 13.38 0.86
N THR A 770 16.46 12.45 0.47
CA THR A 770 15.04 12.36 0.79
C THR A 770 14.87 11.40 1.97
N GLY A 771 13.63 11.21 2.39
CA GLY A 771 13.23 10.30 3.45
C GLY A 771 13.09 8.83 3.01
N TRP A 772 12.83 8.55 1.74
CA TRP A 772 12.77 7.18 1.20
C TRP A 772 13.11 7.17 -0.29
N GLY A 773 12.92 6.03 -0.96
CA GLY A 773 13.26 5.84 -2.37
C GLY A 773 12.52 6.79 -3.30
N ILE A 774 13.10 7.00 -4.48
CA ILE A 774 12.57 7.91 -5.50
C ILE A 774 12.28 7.06 -6.75
N ASP A 775 11.00 6.88 -7.04
CA ASP A 775 10.50 6.12 -8.20
C ASP A 775 9.84 7.02 -9.26
N ALA A 776 10.24 8.30 -9.28
CA ALA A 776 9.66 9.33 -10.13
C ALA A 776 10.75 10.01 -10.98
N THR A 777 10.41 10.30 -12.25
CA THR A 777 11.26 11.15 -13.10
C THR A 777 11.18 12.59 -12.61
N PRO A 778 12.31 13.27 -12.29
CA PRO A 778 12.25 14.66 -11.85
C PRO A 778 11.72 15.62 -12.92
N ALA A 779 11.09 16.71 -12.49
CA ALA A 779 10.70 17.83 -13.36
C ALA A 779 11.56 19.07 -13.12
N LEU A 780 11.76 19.88 -14.15
CA LEU A 780 12.60 21.07 -14.09
C LEU A 780 11.80 22.34 -14.43
N ASP A 781 12.16 23.43 -13.76
CA ASP A 781 11.93 24.80 -14.26
C ASP A 781 13.27 25.55 -14.37
N ASP A 782 13.23 26.86 -14.65
CA ASP A 782 14.42 27.70 -14.75
C ASP A 782 15.32 27.69 -13.50
N ARG A 783 14.78 27.33 -12.33
CA ARG A 783 15.44 27.48 -11.01
C ARG A 783 15.41 26.23 -10.15
N HIS A 784 14.44 25.34 -10.34
CA HIS A 784 14.11 24.25 -9.43
C HIS A 784 14.14 22.89 -10.12
N VAL A 785 14.47 21.89 -9.33
CA VAL A 785 14.22 20.47 -9.58
C VAL A 785 13.09 20.05 -8.65
N TYR A 786 12.03 19.47 -9.22
CA TYR A 786 10.90 18.92 -8.48
C TYR A 786 10.97 17.40 -8.50
N VAL A 787 10.91 16.79 -7.31
CA VAL A 787 11.02 15.33 -7.15
C VAL A 787 9.97 14.84 -6.17
N GLY A 788 9.16 13.89 -6.62
CA GLY A 788 8.28 13.08 -5.75
C GLY A 788 9.07 11.94 -5.12
N SER A 789 8.86 11.71 -3.83
CA SER A 789 9.53 10.66 -3.06
C SER A 789 8.50 9.73 -2.42
N MET A 790 8.92 8.49 -2.17
CA MET A 790 8.11 7.49 -1.47
C MET A 790 7.89 7.86 0.01
N ASP A 791 8.60 8.85 0.55
CA ASP A 791 8.36 9.42 1.89
C ASP A 791 7.14 10.36 1.97
N ASN A 792 6.26 10.29 0.97
CA ASN A 792 5.06 11.10 0.82
C ASN A 792 5.33 12.57 0.46
N THR A 793 6.57 12.98 0.17
CA THR A 793 6.93 14.38 0.02
C THR A 793 7.35 14.74 -1.40
N LEU A 794 6.79 15.83 -1.92
CA LEU A 794 7.31 16.52 -3.09
C LEU A 794 8.34 17.55 -2.65
N TYR A 795 9.56 17.44 -3.16
CA TYR A 795 10.67 18.35 -2.89
C TYR A 795 10.87 19.34 -4.03
N ALA A 796 11.01 20.63 -3.71
CA ALA A 796 11.50 21.65 -4.62
C ALA A 796 12.94 22.04 -4.24
N LEU A 797 13.90 21.69 -5.08
CA LEU A 797 15.33 21.88 -4.83
C LEU A 797 15.90 22.91 -5.79
N LEU A 798 16.78 23.80 -5.34
CA LEU A 798 17.52 24.69 -6.24
C LEU A 798 18.45 23.89 -7.16
N ARG A 799 18.38 24.16 -8.47
CA ARG A 799 19.20 23.50 -9.49
C ARG A 799 20.71 23.60 -9.24
N ASP A 800 21.20 24.76 -8.80
CA ASP A 800 22.64 24.99 -8.63
C ASP A 800 23.23 24.32 -7.38
N SER A 801 22.42 24.01 -6.37
CA SER A 801 22.93 23.66 -5.04
C SER A 801 22.26 22.47 -4.37
N GLY A 802 21.12 21.98 -4.90
CA GLY A 802 20.31 20.96 -4.25
C GLY A 802 19.64 21.43 -2.95
N LYS A 803 19.72 22.72 -2.62
CA LYS A 803 19.10 23.27 -1.43
C LYS A 803 17.57 23.25 -1.58
N GLN A 804 16.91 22.60 -0.64
CA GLN A 804 15.45 22.62 -0.53
C GLN A 804 14.94 24.06 -0.32
N VAL A 805 14.04 24.50 -1.19
CA VAL A 805 13.33 25.78 -1.12
C VAL A 805 12.07 25.62 -0.30
N TRP A 806 11.27 24.61 -0.66
CA TRP A 806 10.05 24.21 0.01
C TRP A 806 9.84 22.70 -0.18
N ALA A 807 8.92 22.12 0.59
CA ALA A 807 8.48 20.74 0.46
C ALA A 807 6.98 20.67 0.78
N PHE A 808 6.27 19.73 0.17
CA PHE A 808 4.85 19.47 0.43
C PHE A 808 4.65 17.98 0.71
N THR A 809 4.10 17.66 1.88
CA THR A 809 3.85 16.29 2.32
C THR A 809 2.40 15.90 2.01
N CYS A 810 2.21 14.81 1.28
CA CYS A 810 0.96 14.10 1.02
C CYS A 810 0.66 13.10 2.15
N ALA A 811 -0.54 12.50 2.14
CA ALA A 811 -0.90 11.46 3.13
C ALA A 811 -0.33 10.07 2.80
N SER A 812 0.23 9.90 1.60
CA SER A 812 0.78 8.65 1.07
C SER A 812 1.87 8.96 0.02
N SER A 813 2.58 7.94 -0.45
CA SER A 813 3.73 8.06 -1.35
C SER A 813 3.47 8.79 -2.66
N ILE A 814 4.53 9.31 -3.26
CA ILE A 814 4.49 9.95 -4.57
C ILE A 814 5.35 9.14 -5.54
N GLN A 815 4.71 8.27 -6.32
CA GLN A 815 5.31 7.53 -7.44
C GLN A 815 5.16 8.25 -8.78
N SER A 816 4.21 9.19 -8.85
CA SER A 816 3.93 9.97 -10.06
C SER A 816 5.10 10.87 -10.43
N SER A 817 5.48 10.89 -11.70
CA SER A 817 6.46 11.85 -12.21
C SER A 817 5.80 13.23 -12.32
N PRO A 818 6.30 14.27 -11.60
CA PRO A 818 5.72 15.60 -11.66
C PRO A 818 5.86 16.23 -13.05
N VAL A 819 5.03 17.23 -13.33
CA VAL A 819 5.14 18.08 -14.52
C VAL A 819 5.02 19.54 -14.11
N VAL A 820 5.88 20.39 -14.66
CA VAL A 820 5.78 21.85 -14.49
C VAL A 820 4.99 22.41 -15.66
N TYR A 821 3.94 23.17 -15.36
CA TYR A 821 3.17 23.90 -16.36
C TYR A 821 2.71 25.25 -15.81
N GLY A 822 3.16 26.33 -16.45
CA GLY A 822 2.83 27.69 -16.03
C GLY A 822 3.32 28.01 -14.62
N ASP A 823 2.39 28.27 -13.71
CA ASP A 823 2.67 28.61 -12.31
C ASP A 823 2.68 27.39 -11.38
N TYR A 824 2.37 26.20 -11.90
CA TYR A 824 2.17 25.00 -11.09
C TYR A 824 3.16 23.90 -11.41
N VAL A 825 3.53 23.16 -10.37
CA VAL A 825 3.99 21.77 -10.48
C VAL A 825 2.81 20.86 -10.14
N ILE A 826 2.54 19.90 -11.02
CA ILE A 826 1.37 19.02 -10.97
C ILE A 826 1.83 17.57 -10.87
N PHE A 827 1.25 16.79 -9.97
CA PHE A 827 1.65 15.40 -9.72
C PHE A 827 0.52 14.61 -9.03
N GLY A 828 0.46 13.32 -9.30
CA GLY A 828 -0.40 12.38 -8.58
C GLY A 828 0.29 11.86 -7.30
N ALA A 829 -0.49 11.53 -6.28
CA ALA A 829 0.00 10.83 -5.11
C ALA A 829 -0.89 9.62 -4.81
N ASP A 830 -0.32 8.65 -4.10
CA ASP A 830 -0.99 7.41 -3.70
C ASP A 830 -1.99 7.64 -2.56
N ASP A 831 -2.26 8.89 -2.19
CA ASP A 831 -3.34 9.27 -1.28
C ASP A 831 -4.68 9.48 -2.02
N GLY A 832 -4.68 9.26 -3.34
CA GLY A 832 -5.84 9.37 -4.21
C GLY A 832 -6.02 10.75 -4.83
N TYR A 833 -5.06 11.67 -4.70
CA TYR A 833 -5.16 13.02 -5.23
C TYR A 833 -4.17 13.30 -6.37
N LEU A 834 -4.63 14.10 -7.33
CA LEU A 834 -3.80 14.93 -8.19
C LEU A 834 -3.65 16.30 -7.54
N TYR A 835 -2.42 16.74 -7.30
CA TYR A 835 -2.12 18.05 -6.73
C TYR A 835 -1.56 19.00 -7.77
N ALA A 836 -1.91 20.28 -7.66
CA ALA A 836 -1.23 21.38 -8.34
C ALA A 836 -0.74 22.39 -7.29
N LEU A 837 0.58 22.53 -7.17
CA LEU A 837 1.22 23.40 -6.18
C LEU A 837 1.95 24.54 -6.87
N ASN A 838 1.96 25.72 -6.25
CA ASN A 838 2.67 26.87 -6.79
C ASN A 838 4.18 26.59 -6.85
N THR A 839 4.81 26.80 -8.02
CA THR A 839 6.24 26.53 -8.22
C THR A 839 7.17 27.32 -7.29
N THR A 840 6.74 28.51 -6.84
CA THR A 840 7.56 29.42 -6.03
C THR A 840 7.39 29.19 -4.54
N SER A 841 6.16 29.01 -4.04
CA SER A 841 5.90 28.89 -2.60
C SER A 841 5.66 27.45 -2.11
N GLY A 842 5.26 26.54 -3.01
CA GLY A 842 4.75 25.22 -2.62
C GLY A 842 3.31 25.24 -2.11
N ASP A 843 2.65 26.40 -2.13
CA ASP A 843 1.27 26.51 -1.64
C ASP A 843 0.31 25.75 -2.58
N PRO A 844 -0.67 25.02 -2.01
CA PRO A 844 -1.67 24.31 -2.79
C PRO A 844 -2.55 25.26 -3.60
N GLY A 845 -2.57 25.08 -4.92
CA GLY A 845 -3.43 25.82 -5.86
C GLY A 845 -4.79 25.16 -6.01
N TRP A 846 -4.80 23.93 -6.54
CA TRP A 846 -6.00 23.10 -6.69
C TRP A 846 -5.64 21.62 -6.58
N SER A 847 -6.64 20.77 -6.27
CA SER A 847 -6.49 19.32 -6.31
C SER A 847 -7.73 18.65 -6.89
N PHE A 848 -7.56 17.41 -7.34
CA PHE A 848 -8.60 16.57 -7.89
C PHE A 848 -8.48 15.16 -7.32
N ALA A 849 -9.61 14.56 -6.93
CA ALA A 849 -9.69 13.17 -6.50
C ALA A 849 -10.65 12.42 -7.44
N PRO A 850 -10.18 11.41 -8.19
CA PRO A 850 -11.00 10.66 -9.13
C PRO A 850 -12.00 9.72 -8.44
N ALA A 851 -11.59 9.11 -7.32
CA ALA A 851 -12.41 8.16 -6.56
C ALA A 851 -11.97 8.08 -5.08
N HIS A 852 -11.39 6.95 -4.65
CA HIS A 852 -11.05 6.70 -3.25
C HIS A 852 -9.79 7.47 -2.82
N THR A 853 -9.87 8.17 -1.69
CA THR A 853 -8.76 8.93 -1.11
C THR A 853 -8.52 8.54 0.33
N THR A 854 -7.34 8.87 0.89
CA THR A 854 -7.11 8.68 2.33
C THR A 854 -7.87 9.71 3.14
N GLU A 855 -8.87 9.27 3.92
CA GLU A 855 -9.63 10.13 4.84
C GLU A 855 -8.94 10.32 6.21
N ARG A 856 -7.70 9.83 6.36
CA ARG A 856 -6.90 9.86 7.61
C ARG A 856 -7.56 9.14 8.80
N THR A 857 -8.61 8.36 8.55
CA THR A 857 -9.21 7.46 9.54
C THR A 857 -8.40 6.18 9.63
N VAL A 858 -8.50 5.48 10.76
CA VAL A 858 -7.87 4.16 10.90
C VAL A 858 -8.45 3.18 9.86
N TYR A 859 -9.75 3.27 9.51
CA TYR A 859 -10.47 2.34 8.65
C TYR A 859 -10.29 2.55 7.13
N ASN A 860 -9.51 3.55 6.72
CA ASN A 860 -9.34 3.87 5.31
C ASN A 860 -7.88 3.66 4.87
N TYR A 861 -7.68 2.56 4.16
CA TYR A 861 -6.40 2.05 3.69
C TYR A 861 -6.44 1.74 2.19
N VAL A 862 -7.43 2.25 1.45
CA VAL A 862 -7.57 2.04 0.00
C VAL A 862 -7.56 3.40 -0.67
N THR A 863 -6.73 3.57 -1.69
CA THR A 863 -6.76 4.76 -2.53
C THR A 863 -6.92 4.38 -3.99
N THR A 864 -7.23 5.37 -4.83
CA THR A 864 -7.18 5.21 -6.28
C THR A 864 -5.90 5.88 -6.77
N PRO A 865 -4.85 5.11 -7.14
CA PRO A 865 -3.60 5.68 -7.63
C PRO A 865 -3.85 6.59 -8.85
N VAL A 866 -3.11 7.70 -8.91
CA VAL A 866 -3.20 8.67 -10.00
C VAL A 866 -1.90 8.62 -10.80
N SER A 867 -2.01 8.31 -12.10
CA SER A 867 -0.87 8.21 -13.01
C SER A 867 -0.11 9.53 -13.20
N SER A 868 1.08 9.45 -13.83
CA SER A 868 1.86 10.66 -14.13
C SER A 868 1.10 11.57 -15.11
N PRO A 869 0.91 12.86 -14.80
CA PRO A 869 0.14 13.79 -15.61
C PRO A 869 0.83 14.13 -16.93
N ALA A 870 0.04 14.22 -18.00
CA ALA A 870 0.43 14.84 -19.26
C ALA A 870 -0.25 16.20 -19.39
N VAL A 871 0.47 17.25 -19.83
CA VAL A 871 -0.09 18.61 -19.91
C VAL A 871 0.20 19.22 -21.27
N SER A 872 -0.80 19.89 -21.83
CA SER A 872 -0.66 20.68 -23.05
C SER A 872 -1.82 21.67 -23.18
N ASN A 873 -1.58 22.86 -23.74
CA ASN A 873 -2.59 23.90 -24.02
C ASN A 873 -3.64 24.10 -22.90
N GLN A 874 -3.17 24.22 -21.65
CA GLN A 874 -3.99 24.45 -20.45
C GLN A 874 -4.87 23.28 -20.02
N THR A 875 -4.66 22.08 -20.57
CA THR A 875 -5.35 20.85 -20.14
C THR A 875 -4.35 19.86 -19.56
N VAL A 876 -4.69 19.33 -18.40
CA VAL A 876 -3.99 18.24 -17.69
C VAL A 876 -4.75 16.95 -17.93
N PHE A 877 -4.05 15.92 -18.37
CA PHE A 877 -4.59 14.58 -18.60
C PHE A 877 -3.98 13.61 -17.58
N VAL A 878 -4.84 12.84 -16.91
CA VAL A 878 -4.45 11.78 -15.99
C VAL A 878 -5.34 10.56 -16.17
N GLY A 879 -4.77 9.38 -16.00
CA GLY A 879 -5.49 8.14 -15.81
C GLY A 879 -5.59 7.78 -14.32
N ALA A 880 -6.76 7.31 -13.88
CA ALA A 880 -6.98 6.72 -12.56
C ALA A 880 -8.18 5.75 -12.58
N GLY A 881 -8.06 4.57 -11.99
CA GLY A 881 -9.16 3.60 -11.83
C GLY A 881 -9.92 3.28 -13.12
N GLY A 882 -9.20 3.03 -14.22
CA GLY A 882 -9.82 2.76 -15.53
C GLY A 882 -10.41 3.97 -16.26
N THR A 883 -10.37 5.17 -15.67
CA THR A 883 -10.90 6.39 -16.28
C THR A 883 -9.78 7.34 -16.66
N ILE A 884 -9.92 7.99 -17.82
CA ILE A 884 -9.11 9.12 -18.27
C ILE A 884 -9.83 10.41 -17.91
N TYR A 885 -9.12 11.35 -17.30
CA TYR A 885 -9.64 12.66 -16.92
C TYR A 885 -8.86 13.76 -17.64
N ALA A 886 -9.59 14.73 -18.19
CA ALA A 886 -9.06 15.99 -18.69
C ALA A 886 -9.51 17.14 -17.80
N LEU A 887 -8.55 17.83 -17.20
CA LEU A 887 -8.75 18.88 -16.21
C LEU A 887 -8.17 20.18 -16.74
N ASP A 888 -8.80 21.30 -16.41
CA ASP A 888 -8.19 22.61 -16.63
C ASP A 888 -6.96 22.78 -15.74
N ALA A 889 -5.83 23.17 -16.33
CA ALA A 889 -4.59 23.44 -15.59
C ALA A 889 -4.72 24.67 -14.67
N GLN A 890 -5.71 25.54 -14.94
CA GLN A 890 -5.97 26.80 -14.25
C GLN A 890 -4.76 27.73 -14.23
N THR A 891 -3.90 27.58 -15.24
CA THR A 891 -2.71 28.39 -15.49
C THR A 891 -2.36 28.31 -16.97
N VAL A 892 -1.42 29.14 -17.41
CA VAL A 892 -0.99 29.23 -18.81
C VAL A 892 0.49 28.94 -18.90
N GLU A 893 0.90 28.21 -19.93
CA GLU A 893 2.31 27.91 -20.18
C GLU A 893 3.16 29.19 -20.20
N ARG A 894 4.26 29.16 -19.46
CA ARG A 894 5.26 30.21 -19.52
C ARG A 894 6.22 29.85 -20.65
N PRO A 895 6.41 30.71 -21.66
CA PRO A 895 7.43 30.45 -22.66
C PRO A 895 8.79 30.33 -21.96
N PRO A 896 9.68 29.43 -22.41
CA PRO A 896 11.04 29.38 -21.92
C PRO A 896 11.63 30.79 -22.02
N ARG A 897 12.27 31.27 -20.95
CA ARG A 897 13.06 32.50 -21.10
C ARG A 897 14.09 32.24 -22.19
N GLU A 898 14.02 32.97 -23.29
CA GLU A 898 15.14 33.03 -24.21
C GLU A 898 16.35 33.43 -23.35
N GLU A 899 17.33 32.53 -23.26
CA GLU A 899 18.64 32.91 -22.77
C GLU A 899 19.08 34.06 -23.66
N SER A 900 18.97 35.28 -23.14
CA SER A 900 19.54 36.44 -23.79
C SER A 900 21.00 36.09 -23.98
N GLY A 901 21.38 35.82 -25.24
CA GLY A 901 22.73 35.45 -25.60
C GLY A 901 23.70 36.39 -24.91
N SER A 902 24.79 35.82 -24.42
CA SER A 902 25.90 36.51 -23.75
C SER A 902 26.24 37.83 -24.42
N GLY A 903 25.56 38.89 -23.99
CA GLY A 903 25.74 40.27 -24.36
C GLY A 903 26.10 40.99 -23.08
N GLY A 904 27.29 41.58 -23.07
CA GLY A 904 27.92 42.16 -21.88
C GLY A 904 27.07 43.19 -21.12
N PRO A 905 27.57 43.65 -19.97
CA PRO A 905 26.78 44.34 -18.97
C PRO A 905 26.37 45.74 -19.46
N SER A 906 25.09 45.92 -19.80
CA SER A 906 24.56 47.24 -20.10
C SER A 906 23.14 47.42 -19.60
N ALA A 907 22.99 48.35 -18.64
CA ALA A 907 21.90 49.33 -18.48
C ALA A 907 21.29 49.44 -17.08
N LEU A 908 21.47 48.47 -16.17
CA LEU A 908 20.90 48.55 -14.81
C LEU A 908 21.86 49.07 -13.73
N TRP A 909 23.15 49.21 -14.03
CA TRP A 909 24.15 49.75 -13.09
C TRP A 909 24.37 51.27 -13.16
N LEU A 910 23.78 51.97 -14.13
CA LEU A 910 23.92 53.43 -14.27
C LEU A 910 22.84 54.23 -13.51
N GLY A 911 21.78 53.59 -13.01
CA GLY A 911 20.70 54.25 -12.25
C GLY A 911 20.92 54.31 -10.73
N MET A 912 21.58 53.32 -10.14
CA MET A 912 21.74 53.23 -8.67
C MET A 912 22.96 54.00 -8.12
N GLY A 913 23.96 54.30 -8.95
CA GLY A 913 25.13 55.10 -8.53
C GLY A 913 24.81 56.56 -8.24
N ALA A 914 23.83 57.15 -8.94
CA ALA A 914 23.47 58.56 -8.77
C ALA A 914 22.68 58.84 -7.47
N VAL A 915 21.90 57.87 -6.99
CA VAL A 915 21.08 58.02 -5.78
C VAL A 915 21.92 57.85 -4.51
N VAL A 916 22.91 56.94 -4.51
CA VAL A 916 23.82 56.74 -3.38
C VAL A 916 24.82 57.89 -3.24
N ALA A 917 25.31 58.46 -4.35
CA ALA A 917 26.15 59.66 -4.32
C ALA A 917 25.39 60.90 -3.82
N GLY A 918 24.11 61.06 -4.19
CA GLY A 918 23.28 62.19 -3.73
C GLY A 918 23.00 62.18 -2.22
N VAL A 919 22.79 61.00 -1.63
CA VAL A 919 22.52 60.85 -0.18
C VAL A 919 23.80 61.08 0.65
N LEU A 920 24.97 60.66 0.14
CA LEU A 920 26.25 60.86 0.84
C LEU A 920 26.73 62.32 0.80
N VAL A 921 26.47 63.05 -0.30
CA VAL A 921 26.80 64.49 -0.41
C VAL A 921 25.85 65.35 0.44
N ALA A 922 24.56 65.00 0.51
CA ALA A 922 23.60 65.69 1.39
C ALA A 922 23.85 65.43 2.88
N GLY A 923 24.23 64.20 3.25
CA GLY A 923 24.62 63.83 4.62
C GLY A 923 25.92 64.49 5.07
N GLY A 924 26.93 64.56 4.18
CA GLY A 924 28.19 65.25 4.44
C GLY A 924 28.04 66.77 4.62
N TYR A 925 27.18 67.42 3.82
CA TYR A 925 26.90 68.85 3.93
C TYR A 925 26.14 69.21 5.22
N TRP A 926 25.22 68.36 5.68
CA TRP A 926 24.49 68.56 6.94
C TRP A 926 25.37 68.33 8.18
N TYR A 927 26.29 67.36 8.10
CA TYR A 927 27.29 67.10 9.16
C TYR A 927 28.31 68.25 9.29
N TYR A 928 28.74 68.85 8.18
CA TYR A 928 29.71 69.96 8.17
C TYR A 928 29.10 71.28 8.67
N ARG A 929 27.82 71.56 8.39
CA ARG A 929 27.14 72.80 8.83
C ARG A 929 26.82 72.88 10.33
N LYS A 930 26.73 71.74 11.03
CA LYS A 930 26.32 71.70 12.44
C LYS A 930 27.48 71.85 13.44
N ARG A 931 28.74 71.91 12.97
CA ARG A 931 29.95 72.01 13.81
C ARG A 931 30.73 73.32 13.72
N MET A 932 30.29 74.29 12.93
CA MET A 932 30.87 75.64 12.91
C MET A 932 29.78 76.71 13.00
N ALA A 933 29.23 76.90 14.18
CA ALA A 933 28.65 78.17 14.60
C ALA A 933 29.20 78.45 16.01
N PRO A 934 29.94 79.55 16.23
CA PRO A 934 30.46 79.92 17.54
C PRO A 934 29.31 80.35 18.47
N PRO A 935 29.47 80.23 19.80
CA PRO A 935 28.42 80.52 20.76
C PRO A 935 28.29 82.03 21.02
N ALA A 936 27.10 82.58 20.77
CA ALA A 936 26.50 83.73 21.45
C ALA A 936 25.05 83.91 20.98
#